data_AF-A0A6B1IU76-F1
#
_entry.id   AF-A0A6B1IU76-F1
#
_cell.length_a   1.000
_cell.length_b   1.000
_cell.length_c   1.000
_cell.angle_alpha   90.00
_cell.angle_beta   90.00
_cell.angle_gamma   90.00
#
_symmetry.space_group_name_H-M   'P 1'
#
loop_
_entity.id
_entity.type
_entity.pdbx_description
1 polymer ?
#
loop_
_entity_poly.entity_id
_entity_poly.type
_entity_poly.pdbx_seq_one_letter_code
_entity_poly.pdbx_strand_id
1 'polypeptide(L)'
;MTDRTSYVDDFPFIPKAKSDPFALREYLKLCKKISLEGDEETFTRDALGEKAIETDTIRPGPISDERYDKKYADASSSFVPKKTSAKGFLKIARMFGWIRYVPDESQTYRLTTRGEAISRFEGTFPDTQGELSERDLFIKSLQNWTVHSMNYSPRGRKMYDEFSVRIGFTALYFLKHYSPLSRREIALTSIPVTDERDGKAIEPHLERVQNFVKGETTFAEAYSEFGLEPTVDKQIREPVERPKILLPFCEKLSLCTGRKISSYDEETKEQLKNRYEKLCEGEFRGGKPRKVFELTEEGEAFVNTQLRKVKLWYDELGRCRTEKAALLILLIEGDREASDLLEISENLHERIDELRLSNNLEFSVGDTISLETSVAFDFFQEVPPEVCHEVRELVECVDESVLSYDFSDVERPVIDLSASDIPIESELNDVRPEPAVPLTWDEEEPHNSLADQRWNEVRAVADSIEQTSDGQILIHDETCPGVLLCALKDPLNTIKVAEDGRCTIEEYNPEDVCQVRASATEREEITQQNIESYRKEQQKLSKETVRSLVHSLDEQTSEWNDAPYYTFVRNCLRLLDITADYTGGPGVHEIDIRTYDPFYASIEVKTVKEGLGVSAVRQPITDIASEFPERAERHEVVIGPDPSSPAIEVARQQGVSILRTQYLLFILLLDAHLNIETKEYEELFRVNVGEITTENIESFYQEILSESDHNTAKDYIKHCLD
;
A
#
# COMPACT_ATOMS: atom_id res chain seq x y z
N MET A 1 12.21 2.65 -30.20
CA MET A 1 11.35 3.85 -30.22
C MET A 1 10.05 3.45 -29.56
N THR A 2 9.98 3.59 -28.24
CA THR A 2 8.75 3.46 -27.45
C THR A 2 7.74 4.48 -27.92
N ASP A 3 6.46 4.09 -27.96
CA ASP A 3 5.36 4.91 -28.44
C ASP A 3 5.25 6.18 -27.56
N ARG A 4 5.65 7.33 -28.11
CA ARG A 4 5.78 8.58 -27.35
C ARG A 4 4.45 9.20 -26.91
N THR A 5 3.32 8.58 -27.28
CA THR A 5 2.00 9.04 -26.91
C THR A 5 1.65 8.77 -25.43
N SER A 6 2.28 7.77 -24.79
CA SER A 6 2.02 7.46 -23.36
C SER A 6 2.59 8.49 -22.38
N TYR A 7 3.68 9.19 -22.75
CA TYR A 7 4.38 10.12 -21.85
C TYR A 7 3.50 11.23 -21.28
N VAL A 8 2.45 11.65 -21.99
CA VAL A 8 1.51 12.69 -21.56
C VAL A 8 0.31 12.08 -20.82
N ASP A 9 -0.08 10.86 -21.19
CA ASP A 9 -1.22 10.16 -20.60
C ASP A 9 -0.96 9.69 -19.16
N ASP A 10 0.32 9.52 -18.81
CA ASP A 10 0.72 9.06 -17.49
C ASP A 10 0.85 10.22 -16.47
N PHE A 11 0.88 11.48 -16.90
CA PHE A 11 0.93 12.61 -15.98
C PHE A 11 -0.36 12.77 -15.16
N PRO A 12 -0.26 13.05 -13.83
CA PRO A 12 -1.41 13.30 -12.96
C PRO A 12 -2.39 14.33 -13.52
N PHE A 13 -3.65 13.95 -13.75
CA PHE A 13 -4.72 14.94 -13.89
C PHE A 13 -5.05 15.52 -12.52
N ILE A 14 -4.98 16.85 -12.42
CA ILE A 14 -5.24 17.53 -11.17
C ILE A 14 -6.10 18.80 -11.44
N PRO A 15 -7.29 18.92 -10.84
CA PRO A 15 -8.19 20.07 -11.05
C PRO A 15 -7.64 21.41 -10.57
N LYS A 16 -7.97 22.49 -11.29
CA LYS A 16 -7.54 23.88 -11.02
C LYS A 16 -7.89 24.41 -9.61
N ALA A 17 -9.00 23.98 -9.02
CA ALA A 17 -9.38 24.34 -7.65
C ALA A 17 -8.40 23.80 -6.58
N LYS A 18 -7.54 22.84 -6.94
CA LYS A 18 -6.54 22.19 -6.07
C LYS A 18 -5.13 22.72 -6.29
N SER A 19 -5.01 23.89 -6.92
CA SER A 19 -3.75 24.64 -7.06
C SER A 19 -3.60 25.75 -6.01
N ASP A 20 -4.49 25.77 -5.02
CA ASP A 20 -4.48 26.70 -3.91
C ASP A 20 -3.95 25.98 -2.66
N PRO A 21 -2.79 26.40 -2.09
CA PRO A 21 -2.27 25.83 -0.84
C PRO A 21 -3.29 25.82 0.29
N PHE A 22 -4.09 26.89 0.40
CA PHE A 22 -5.15 26.96 1.40
C PHE A 22 -6.15 25.82 1.23
N ALA A 23 -6.62 25.57 -0.01
CA ALA A 23 -7.54 24.47 -0.26
C ALA A 23 -6.91 23.12 0.08
N LEU A 24 -5.64 22.89 -0.25
CA LEU A 24 -4.97 21.64 0.11
C LEU A 24 -4.87 21.44 1.63
N ARG A 25 -4.59 22.50 2.39
CA ARG A 25 -4.63 22.46 3.85
C ARG A 25 -6.02 22.07 4.37
N GLU A 26 -7.08 22.68 3.85
CA GLU A 26 -8.44 22.35 4.28
C GLU A 26 -8.80 20.88 3.98
N TYR A 27 -8.34 20.33 2.85
CA TYR A 27 -8.48 18.89 2.61
C TYR A 27 -7.66 18.03 3.60
N LEU A 28 -6.45 18.45 3.99
CA LEU A 28 -5.67 17.74 5.02
C LEU A 28 -6.39 17.78 6.38
N LYS A 29 -7.04 18.90 6.74
CA LYS A 29 -7.91 18.97 7.92
C LYS A 29 -9.07 17.99 7.85
N LEU A 30 -9.69 17.85 6.68
CA LEU A 30 -10.73 16.83 6.49
C LEU A 30 -10.17 15.42 6.62
N CYS A 31 -8.99 15.14 6.06
CA CYS A 31 -8.34 13.84 6.24
C CYS A 31 -8.11 13.56 7.73
N LYS A 32 -7.55 14.52 8.48
CA LYS A 32 -7.32 14.39 9.91
C LYS A 32 -8.62 14.17 10.66
N LYS A 33 -9.66 14.94 10.34
CA LYS A 33 -10.98 14.80 10.95
C LYS A 33 -11.57 13.41 10.69
N ILE A 34 -11.50 12.90 9.47
CA ILE A 34 -11.99 11.55 9.13
C ILE A 34 -11.18 10.50 9.89
N SER A 35 -9.86 10.65 9.96
CA SER A 35 -8.99 9.73 10.70
C SER A 35 -9.19 9.75 12.21
N LEU A 36 -9.67 10.87 12.77
CA LEU A 36 -10.04 10.99 14.19
C LEU A 36 -11.49 10.56 14.47
N GLU A 37 -12.36 10.60 13.47
CA GLU A 37 -13.76 10.17 13.57
C GLU A 37 -13.92 8.65 13.34
N GLY A 38 -12.90 7.98 12.79
CA GLY A 38 -12.86 6.54 12.59
C GLY A 38 -11.82 5.86 13.48
N ASP A 39 -11.84 4.53 13.52
CA ASP A 39 -11.14 3.75 14.54
C ASP A 39 -9.66 3.44 14.21
N GLU A 40 -9.16 3.75 13.00
CA GLU A 40 -7.87 3.23 12.50
C GLU A 40 -6.80 4.28 12.14
N GLU A 41 -6.94 5.56 12.50
CA GLU A 41 -6.06 6.66 12.03
C GLU A 41 -5.91 6.70 10.48
N THR A 42 -6.80 6.07 9.74
CA THR A 42 -6.80 5.99 8.28
C THR A 42 -7.99 6.71 7.69
N PHE A 43 -8.02 6.86 6.37
CA PHE A 43 -9.17 7.39 5.65
C PHE A 43 -9.20 6.88 4.22
N THR A 44 -10.39 6.77 3.64
CA THR A 44 -10.58 6.35 2.25
C THR A 44 -10.85 7.53 1.32
N ARG A 45 -10.63 7.32 0.03
CA ARG A 45 -11.00 8.31 -1.01
C ARG A 45 -12.47 8.69 -0.95
N ASP A 46 -13.35 7.73 -0.71
CA ASP A 46 -14.79 7.93 -0.78
C ASP A 46 -15.27 8.71 0.46
N ALA A 47 -14.78 8.37 1.66
CA ALA A 47 -15.02 9.14 2.89
C ALA A 47 -14.55 10.60 2.77
N LEU A 48 -13.36 10.83 2.21
CA LEU A 48 -12.87 12.19 1.95
C LEU A 48 -13.77 12.96 0.97
N GLY A 49 -14.26 12.30 -0.07
CA GLY A 49 -15.16 12.90 -1.05
C GLY A 49 -16.51 13.30 -0.44
N GLU A 50 -17.04 12.49 0.48
CA GLU A 50 -18.29 12.74 1.19
C GLU A 50 -18.15 13.88 2.20
N LYS A 51 -17.15 13.81 3.08
CA LYS A 51 -16.88 14.87 4.06
C LYS A 51 -16.62 16.22 3.41
N ALA A 52 -15.96 16.23 2.25
CA ALA A 52 -15.69 17.46 1.51
C ALA A 52 -16.96 18.12 0.93
N ILE A 53 -18.03 17.37 0.67
CA ILE A 53 -19.34 17.95 0.33
C ILE A 53 -20.03 18.45 1.59
N GLU A 54 -20.10 17.64 2.64
CA GLU A 54 -20.79 17.99 3.90
C GLU A 54 -20.26 19.30 4.50
N THR A 55 -18.95 19.50 4.42
CA THR A 55 -18.28 20.70 4.92
C THR A 55 -18.25 21.84 3.91
N ASP A 56 -18.91 21.68 2.76
CA ASP A 56 -19.02 22.69 1.71
C ASP A 56 -17.66 23.10 1.10
N THR A 57 -16.61 22.28 1.35
CA THR A 57 -15.25 22.41 0.83
C THR A 57 -15.20 22.18 -0.69
N ILE A 58 -16.08 21.29 -1.19
CA ILE A 58 -16.44 21.17 -2.60
C ILE A 58 -17.88 21.65 -2.76
N ARG A 59 -18.09 22.76 -3.46
CA ARG A 59 -19.44 23.19 -3.84
C ARG A 59 -19.88 22.56 -5.16
N PRO A 60 -20.90 21.69 -5.19
CA PRO A 60 -21.44 21.12 -6.42
C PRO A 60 -22.28 22.12 -7.25
N GLY A 61 -21.76 23.31 -7.57
CA GLY A 61 -22.52 24.33 -8.31
C GLY A 61 -23.88 24.64 -7.66
N PRO A 62 -24.88 25.18 -8.40
CA PRO A 62 -26.18 25.56 -7.84
C PRO A 62 -27.14 24.37 -7.65
N ILE A 63 -26.62 23.18 -7.35
CA ILE A 63 -27.39 21.94 -7.25
C ILE A 63 -27.45 21.54 -5.77
N SER A 64 -28.65 21.34 -5.20
CA SER A 64 -28.81 20.83 -3.84
C SER A 64 -28.30 19.37 -3.72
N ASP A 65 -27.88 18.93 -2.54
CA ASP A 65 -27.30 17.60 -2.31
C ASP A 65 -28.18 16.46 -2.84
N GLU A 66 -29.49 16.48 -2.55
CA GLU A 66 -30.46 15.50 -3.11
C GLU A 66 -30.51 15.47 -4.64
N ARG A 67 -30.32 16.63 -5.30
CA ARG A 67 -30.28 16.71 -6.76
C ARG A 67 -28.91 16.32 -7.31
N TYR A 68 -27.85 16.45 -6.51
CA TYR A 68 -26.51 16.04 -6.88
C TYR A 68 -26.41 14.51 -6.91
N ASP A 69 -26.80 13.83 -5.84
CA ASP A 69 -26.77 12.37 -5.78
C ASP A 69 -27.68 11.76 -6.85
N LYS A 70 -28.87 12.34 -7.06
CA LYS A 70 -29.77 11.92 -8.14
C LYS A 70 -29.19 12.15 -9.54
N LYS A 71 -28.40 13.19 -9.75
CA LYS A 71 -27.79 13.50 -11.05
C LYS A 71 -26.63 12.55 -11.38
N TYR A 72 -25.93 12.05 -10.36
CA TYR A 72 -24.74 11.23 -10.51
C TYR A 72 -24.90 9.77 -10.05
N ALA A 73 -26.11 9.34 -9.66
CA ALA A 73 -26.42 7.99 -9.21
C ALA A 73 -25.97 6.90 -10.20
N ASP A 74 -26.18 7.14 -11.50
CA ASP A 74 -25.82 6.21 -12.59
C ASP A 74 -24.52 6.58 -13.30
N ALA A 75 -23.82 7.63 -12.84
CA ALA A 75 -22.58 8.08 -13.46
C ALA A 75 -21.41 7.20 -13.01
N SER A 76 -20.53 6.82 -13.93
CA SER A 76 -19.30 6.12 -13.53
C SER A 76 -18.47 6.99 -12.57
N SER A 77 -17.70 6.34 -11.69
CA SER A 77 -16.93 7.01 -10.63
C SER A 77 -16.01 8.14 -11.13
N SER A 78 -15.55 8.05 -12.39
CA SER A 78 -14.75 9.06 -13.08
C SER A 78 -15.52 10.33 -13.45
N PHE A 79 -16.85 10.33 -13.42
CA PHE A 79 -17.70 11.50 -13.70
C PHE A 79 -18.36 12.08 -12.45
N VAL A 80 -18.17 11.46 -11.27
CA VAL A 80 -18.69 11.98 -10.01
C VAL A 80 -17.73 13.07 -9.47
N PRO A 81 -18.15 14.35 -9.38
CA PRO A 81 -17.25 15.44 -8.99
C PRO A 81 -16.60 15.27 -7.59
N LYS A 82 -17.29 14.65 -6.63
CA LYS A 82 -16.76 14.39 -5.28
C LYS A 82 -15.59 13.41 -5.29
N LYS A 83 -15.75 12.28 -6.00
CA LYS A 83 -14.72 11.24 -6.13
C LYS A 83 -13.52 11.71 -6.94
N THR A 84 -13.76 12.45 -8.03
CA THR A 84 -12.67 13.04 -8.84
C THR A 84 -11.92 14.15 -8.09
N SER A 85 -12.60 14.87 -7.19
CA SER A 85 -12.00 15.87 -6.31
C SER A 85 -11.14 15.24 -5.21
N ALA A 86 -11.62 14.24 -4.49
CA ALA A 86 -10.79 13.49 -3.55
C ALA A 86 -9.59 12.83 -4.26
N LYS A 87 -9.82 12.12 -5.38
CA LYS A 87 -8.76 11.44 -6.16
C LYS A 87 -7.59 12.35 -6.52
N GLY A 88 -7.88 13.53 -7.08
CA GLY A 88 -6.80 14.44 -7.47
C GLY A 88 -6.11 15.12 -6.28
N PHE A 89 -6.78 15.32 -5.14
CA PHE A 89 -6.12 15.79 -3.91
C PHE A 89 -5.16 14.72 -3.39
N LEU A 90 -5.63 13.48 -3.23
CA LEU A 90 -4.82 12.37 -2.72
C LEU A 90 -3.58 12.11 -3.59
N LYS A 91 -3.68 12.32 -4.90
CA LYS A 91 -2.52 12.22 -5.79
C LYS A 91 -1.47 13.29 -5.48
N ILE A 92 -1.88 14.54 -5.28
CA ILE A 92 -0.98 15.64 -4.89
C ILE A 92 -0.38 15.40 -3.50
N ALA A 93 -1.23 15.08 -2.52
CA ALA A 93 -0.82 14.93 -1.13
C ALA A 93 0.21 13.79 -0.95
N ARG A 94 0.07 12.69 -1.71
CA ARG A 94 1.09 11.63 -1.76
C ARG A 94 2.42 12.11 -2.34
N MET A 95 2.36 12.85 -3.45
CA MET A 95 3.55 13.37 -4.11
C MET A 95 4.32 14.39 -3.23
N PHE A 96 3.62 15.12 -2.36
CA PHE A 96 4.23 16.01 -1.37
C PHE A 96 4.65 15.33 -0.05
N GLY A 97 4.38 14.03 0.09
CA GLY A 97 4.68 13.27 1.30
C GLY A 97 3.83 13.66 2.50
N TRP A 98 2.61 14.15 2.29
CA TRP A 98 1.67 14.50 3.37
C TRP A 98 0.76 13.35 3.76
N ILE A 99 0.55 12.41 2.84
CA ILE A 99 -0.22 11.21 3.08
C ILE A 99 0.51 10.02 2.45
N ARG A 100 0.31 8.85 3.01
CA ARG A 100 0.83 7.58 2.51
C ARG A 100 -0.30 6.62 2.19
N TYR A 101 -0.04 5.71 1.25
CA TYR A 101 -0.91 4.56 1.03
C TYR A 101 -0.68 3.53 2.13
N VAL A 102 -1.74 2.86 2.58
CA VAL A 102 -1.62 1.72 3.49
C VAL A 102 -1.41 0.46 2.65
N PRO A 103 -0.29 -0.27 2.79
CA PRO A 103 -0.06 -1.52 2.09
C PRO A 103 -1.26 -2.47 2.23
N ASP A 104 -1.54 -3.26 1.19
CA ASP A 104 -2.57 -4.31 1.17
C ASP A 104 -4.04 -3.85 1.33
N GLU A 105 -4.28 -2.56 1.54
CA GLU A 105 -5.62 -1.98 1.65
C GLU A 105 -5.99 -1.08 0.47
N SER A 106 -6.94 -1.54 -0.34
CA SER A 106 -7.32 -0.81 -1.55
C SER A 106 -7.92 0.57 -1.22
N GLN A 107 -7.28 1.63 -1.72
CA GLN A 107 -7.73 3.02 -1.57
C GLN A 107 -7.76 3.56 -0.13
N THR A 108 -7.00 2.96 0.80
CA THR A 108 -6.80 3.49 2.15
C THR A 108 -5.53 4.33 2.23
N TYR A 109 -5.59 5.41 3.01
CA TYR A 109 -4.51 6.36 3.21
C TYR A 109 -4.35 6.70 4.69
N ARG A 110 -3.15 7.09 5.08
CA ARG A 110 -2.83 7.67 6.40
C ARG A 110 -2.11 9.00 6.23
N LEU A 111 -2.34 9.95 7.13
CA LEU A 111 -1.54 11.17 7.20
C LEU A 111 -0.11 10.86 7.63
N THR A 112 0.87 11.54 7.05
CA THR A 112 2.22 11.56 7.62
C THR A 112 2.28 12.63 8.72
N THR A 113 3.30 12.61 9.57
CA THR A 113 3.50 13.66 10.58
C THR A 113 3.59 15.05 9.91
N ARG A 114 4.18 15.14 8.71
CA ARG A 114 4.17 16.35 7.89
C ARG A 114 2.77 16.78 7.47
N GLY A 115 1.95 15.84 7.01
CA GLY A 115 0.55 16.12 6.67
C GLY A 115 -0.25 16.60 7.87
N GLU A 116 -0.02 16.01 9.04
CA GLU A 116 -0.62 16.43 10.29
C GLU A 116 -0.18 17.83 10.71
N ALA A 117 1.11 18.15 10.64
CA ALA A 117 1.60 19.49 10.96
C ALA A 117 0.96 20.55 10.08
N ILE A 118 0.89 20.30 8.76
CA ILE A 118 0.23 21.22 7.81
C ILE A 118 -1.27 21.37 8.14
N SER A 119 -1.93 20.31 8.58
CA SER A 119 -3.35 20.36 8.94
C SER A 119 -3.65 21.26 10.15
N ARG A 120 -2.66 21.59 10.98
CA ARG A 120 -2.85 22.41 12.20
C ARG A 120 -2.98 23.90 11.93
N PHE A 121 -2.40 24.39 10.83
CA PHE A 121 -2.42 25.81 10.51
C PHE A 121 -3.84 26.34 10.32
N GLU A 122 -4.07 27.56 10.79
CA GLU A 122 -5.37 28.23 10.71
C GLU A 122 -5.24 29.49 9.86
N GLY A 123 -6.31 30.29 9.72
CA GLY A 123 -6.19 31.62 9.13
C GLY A 123 -5.77 31.65 7.64
N THR A 124 -4.99 32.66 7.24
CA THR A 124 -4.63 32.91 5.84
C THR A 124 -3.31 32.23 5.46
N PHE A 125 -3.23 31.63 4.28
CA PHE A 125 -1.97 31.07 3.78
C PHE A 125 -0.98 32.17 3.30
N PRO A 126 0.31 32.07 3.63
CA PRO A 126 0.89 31.14 4.61
C PRO A 126 0.65 31.60 6.04
N ASP A 127 0.39 30.65 6.94
CA ASP A 127 0.25 30.89 8.38
C ASP A 127 1.53 30.49 9.15
N THR A 128 1.62 30.91 10.41
CA THR A 128 2.72 30.55 11.33
C THR A 128 2.14 30.14 12.68
N GLN A 129 2.57 29.00 13.22
CA GLN A 129 2.16 28.50 14.53
C GLN A 129 3.40 28.22 15.38
N GLY A 130 3.63 29.06 16.40
CA GLY A 130 4.87 29.02 17.17
C GLY A 130 6.08 29.27 16.26
N GLU A 131 7.01 28.31 16.22
CA GLU A 131 8.19 28.33 15.36
C GLU A 131 7.96 27.66 14.00
N LEU A 132 6.81 26.99 13.81
CA LEU A 132 6.47 26.33 12.55
C LEU A 132 5.91 27.32 11.52
N SER A 133 6.48 27.27 10.31
CA SER A 133 6.09 28.08 9.16
C SER A 133 5.43 27.20 8.11
N GLU A 134 4.16 27.47 7.81
CA GLU A 134 3.41 26.71 6.81
C GLU A 134 4.10 26.79 5.44
N ARG A 135 4.61 27.97 5.10
CA ARG A 135 5.37 28.19 3.86
C ARG A 135 6.59 27.28 3.78
N ASP A 136 7.34 27.13 4.87
CA ASP A 136 8.59 26.39 4.84
C ASP A 136 8.36 24.87 4.77
N LEU A 137 7.28 24.37 5.41
CA LEU A 137 6.83 22.98 5.23
C LEU A 137 6.43 22.69 3.78
N PHE A 138 5.67 23.59 3.14
CA PHE A 138 5.33 23.46 1.72
C PHE A 138 6.57 23.52 0.83
N ILE A 139 7.55 24.39 1.14
CA ILE A 139 8.82 24.43 0.42
C ILE A 139 9.58 23.12 0.60
N LYS A 140 9.66 22.55 1.82
CA LYS A 140 10.32 21.25 2.08
C LYS A 140 9.68 20.14 1.22
N SER A 141 8.34 20.08 1.17
CA SER A 141 7.62 19.16 0.28
C SER A 141 7.87 19.40 -1.21
N LEU A 142 7.99 20.67 -1.63
CA LEU A 142 8.27 21.02 -3.02
C LEU A 142 9.68 20.60 -3.46
N GLN A 143 10.66 20.64 -2.55
CA GLN A 143 12.06 20.28 -2.83
C GLN A 143 12.23 18.85 -3.31
N ASN A 144 11.36 17.93 -2.88
CA ASN A 144 11.38 16.53 -3.28
C ASN A 144 10.10 16.13 -4.02
N TRP A 145 9.36 17.10 -4.59
CA TRP A 145 8.16 16.78 -5.36
C TRP A 145 8.54 16.08 -6.67
N THR A 146 8.38 14.76 -6.68
CA THR A 146 8.64 13.88 -7.82
C THR A 146 7.36 13.43 -8.53
N VAL A 147 7.51 13.04 -9.80
CA VAL A 147 6.43 12.39 -10.57
C VAL A 147 6.27 10.93 -10.14
N HIS A 148 7.39 10.24 -9.92
CA HIS A 148 7.50 8.96 -9.24
C HIS A 148 7.61 9.20 -7.73
N SER A 149 6.50 9.01 -7.01
CA SER A 149 6.49 9.08 -5.55
C SER A 149 6.55 7.66 -5.00
N MET A 150 7.42 7.42 -4.03
CA MET A 150 7.51 6.11 -3.40
C MET A 150 6.24 5.76 -2.61
N ASN A 151 5.37 6.75 -2.33
CA ASN A 151 4.02 6.60 -1.76
C ASN A 151 2.96 6.07 -2.75
N TYR A 152 3.31 5.74 -3.99
CA TYR A 152 2.43 4.97 -4.87
C TYR A 152 2.46 3.48 -4.48
N SER A 153 1.35 2.78 -4.75
CA SER A 153 1.34 1.31 -4.67
C SER A 153 2.45 0.74 -5.57
N PRO A 154 2.95 -0.48 -5.31
CA PRO A 154 4.00 -1.10 -6.12
C PRO A 154 3.72 -1.05 -7.63
N ARG A 155 2.47 -1.31 -8.05
CA ARG A 155 2.02 -1.18 -9.44
C ARG A 155 2.10 0.26 -9.96
N GLY A 156 1.75 1.24 -9.12
CA GLY A 156 1.85 2.65 -9.46
C GLY A 156 3.29 3.12 -9.61
N ARG A 157 4.24 2.59 -8.82
CA ARG A 157 5.68 2.89 -8.96
C ARG A 157 6.22 2.40 -10.30
N LYS A 158 5.97 1.14 -10.65
CA LYS A 158 6.39 0.53 -11.93
C LYS A 158 6.00 1.32 -13.17
N MET A 159 4.85 2.00 -13.13
CA MET A 159 4.35 2.84 -14.23
C MET A 159 5.23 4.08 -14.48
N TYR A 160 6.02 4.50 -13.50
CA TYR A 160 6.81 5.73 -13.52
C TYR A 160 8.30 5.48 -13.34
N ASP A 161 8.78 4.24 -13.38
CA ASP A 161 10.19 3.91 -13.10
C ASP A 161 11.17 4.60 -14.06
N GLU A 162 10.71 5.03 -15.24
CA GLU A 162 11.50 5.84 -16.19
C GLU A 162 11.68 7.31 -15.75
N PHE A 163 10.97 7.78 -14.73
CA PHE A 163 10.93 9.19 -14.31
C PHE A 163 11.60 9.43 -12.96
N SER A 164 12.86 9.83 -13.03
CA SER A 164 13.69 10.30 -11.92
C SER A 164 13.79 11.84 -11.93
N VAL A 165 12.66 12.53 -11.75
CA VAL A 165 12.58 14.00 -11.89
C VAL A 165 11.81 14.68 -10.77
N ARG A 166 12.37 15.75 -10.20
CA ARG A 166 11.67 16.67 -9.29
C ARG A 166 11.00 17.76 -10.12
N ILE A 167 9.79 17.46 -10.60
CA ILE A 167 8.97 18.32 -11.46
C ILE A 167 8.96 19.80 -10.99
N GLY A 168 8.86 20.04 -9.69
CA GLY A 168 8.84 21.40 -9.14
C GLY A 168 10.15 22.15 -9.34
N PHE A 169 11.26 21.49 -9.04
CA PHE A 169 12.60 22.01 -9.25
C PHE A 169 12.90 22.21 -10.74
N THR A 170 12.61 21.23 -11.59
CA THR A 170 12.90 21.30 -13.03
C THR A 170 12.18 22.47 -13.70
N ALA A 171 10.93 22.78 -13.34
CA ALA A 171 10.25 23.95 -13.90
C ALA A 171 10.90 25.28 -13.49
N LEU A 172 11.33 25.41 -12.23
CA LEU A 172 12.04 26.59 -11.73
C LEU A 172 13.43 26.70 -12.35
N TYR A 173 14.12 25.58 -12.56
CA TYR A 173 15.40 25.51 -13.29
C TYR A 173 15.26 26.06 -14.71
N PHE A 174 14.21 25.67 -15.44
CA PHE A 174 13.97 26.18 -16.79
C PHE A 174 13.69 27.70 -16.79
N LEU A 175 12.93 28.20 -15.81
CA LEU A 175 12.71 29.64 -15.62
C LEU A 175 14.00 30.39 -15.27
N LYS A 176 14.96 29.77 -14.58
CA LYS A 176 16.28 30.37 -14.29
C LYS A 176 17.07 30.61 -15.57
N HIS A 177 17.04 29.66 -16.50
CA HIS A 177 17.81 29.74 -17.74
C HIS A 177 17.12 30.61 -18.80
N TYR A 178 15.80 30.58 -18.84
CA TYR A 178 15.01 31.29 -19.83
C TYR A 178 13.80 31.91 -19.13
N SER A 179 13.78 33.23 -19.01
CA SER A 179 12.69 34.00 -18.41
C SER A 179 12.33 35.19 -19.31
N PRO A 180 11.04 35.56 -19.45
CA PRO A 180 9.87 34.88 -18.91
C PRO A 180 9.40 33.71 -19.79
N LEU A 181 8.70 32.74 -19.18
CA LEU A 181 8.06 31.61 -19.90
C LEU A 181 6.57 31.49 -19.60
N SER A 182 5.80 31.06 -20.60
CA SER A 182 4.39 30.70 -20.43
C SER A 182 4.24 29.27 -19.89
N ARG A 183 3.03 28.96 -19.37
CA ARG A 183 2.68 27.59 -18.93
C ARG A 183 2.89 26.54 -20.02
N ARG A 184 2.69 26.89 -21.28
CA ARG A 184 2.86 25.94 -22.40
C ARG A 184 4.30 25.60 -22.65
N GLU A 185 5.17 26.61 -22.56
CA GLU A 185 6.60 26.41 -22.75
C GLU A 185 7.13 25.50 -21.65
N ILE A 186 6.79 25.77 -20.39
CA ILE A 186 7.12 24.89 -19.25
C ILE A 186 6.58 23.47 -19.45
N ALA A 187 5.30 23.32 -19.82
CA ALA A 187 4.69 22.00 -20.04
C ALA A 187 5.34 21.18 -21.16
N LEU A 188 5.82 21.81 -22.24
CA LEU A 188 6.44 21.13 -23.39
C LEU A 188 7.95 20.92 -23.22
N THR A 189 8.53 21.37 -22.10
CA THR A 189 9.99 21.39 -21.90
C THR A 189 10.40 20.77 -20.57
N SER A 190 9.98 21.31 -19.43
CA SER A 190 10.44 20.82 -18.12
C SER A 190 9.74 19.54 -17.68
N ILE A 191 8.50 19.32 -18.12
CA ILE A 191 7.66 18.18 -17.71
C ILE A 191 8.08 16.86 -18.38
N PRO A 192 8.44 16.83 -19.67
CA PRO A 192 8.86 15.59 -20.34
C PRO A 192 10.28 15.12 -19.97
N VAL A 193 11.01 15.84 -19.11
CA VAL A 193 12.34 15.43 -18.63
C VAL A 193 12.20 14.13 -17.83
N THR A 194 12.93 13.09 -18.23
CA THR A 194 12.89 11.77 -17.59
C THR A 194 13.85 11.65 -16.42
N ASP A 195 15.05 12.25 -16.51
CA ASP A 195 16.01 12.32 -15.41
C ASP A 195 16.63 13.73 -15.35
N GLU A 196 16.56 14.36 -14.18
CA GLU A 196 17.10 15.71 -13.98
C GLU A 196 18.61 15.74 -13.69
N ARG A 197 19.24 14.60 -13.50
CA ARG A 197 20.70 14.47 -13.30
C ARG A 197 21.43 14.26 -14.61
N ASP A 198 20.77 13.64 -15.58
CA ASP A 198 21.37 13.37 -16.88
C ASP A 198 21.29 14.62 -17.77
N GLY A 199 22.45 15.24 -17.98
CA GLY A 199 22.58 16.36 -18.91
C GLY A 199 22.03 16.04 -20.30
N LYS A 200 22.13 14.79 -20.78
CA LYS A 200 21.58 14.37 -22.08
C LYS A 200 20.06 14.30 -22.09
N ALA A 201 19.44 14.06 -20.94
CA ALA A 201 17.99 14.11 -20.81
C ALA A 201 17.50 15.56 -20.76
N ILE A 202 18.24 16.48 -20.12
CA ILE A 202 17.85 17.90 -19.99
C ILE A 202 18.14 18.72 -21.25
N GLU A 203 19.30 18.54 -21.88
CA GLU A 203 19.82 19.42 -22.93
C GLU A 203 18.87 19.60 -24.13
N PRO A 204 18.22 18.55 -24.67
CA PRO A 204 17.25 18.71 -25.77
C PRO A 204 16.06 19.60 -25.38
N HIS A 205 15.66 19.58 -24.11
CA HIS A 205 14.56 20.41 -23.62
C HIS A 205 14.99 21.86 -23.40
N LEU A 206 16.22 22.12 -22.94
CA LEU A 206 16.78 23.47 -22.88
C LEU A 206 16.92 24.07 -24.28
N GLU A 207 17.38 23.30 -25.26
CA GLU A 207 17.45 23.71 -26.67
C GLU A 207 16.05 24.05 -27.20
N ARG A 208 15.04 23.22 -26.90
CA ARG A 208 13.65 23.52 -27.28
C ARG A 208 13.15 24.85 -26.71
N VAL A 209 13.42 25.15 -25.43
CA VAL A 209 13.06 26.46 -24.85
C VAL A 209 13.78 27.58 -25.58
N GLN A 210 15.07 27.42 -25.88
CA GLN A 210 15.84 28.41 -26.62
C GLN A 210 15.23 28.67 -28.00
N ASN A 211 14.81 27.61 -28.70
CA ASN A 211 14.14 27.71 -29.99
C ASN A 211 12.77 28.38 -29.85
N PHE A 212 12.03 28.15 -28.76
CA PHE A 212 10.81 28.91 -28.46
C PHE A 212 11.09 30.39 -28.21
N VAL A 213 12.18 30.74 -27.51
CA VAL A 213 12.58 32.13 -27.27
C VAL A 213 12.92 32.85 -28.57
N LYS A 214 13.61 32.17 -29.50
CA LYS A 214 13.95 32.69 -30.83
C LYS A 214 12.79 32.58 -31.84
N GLY A 215 11.72 31.87 -31.46
CA GLY A 215 10.60 31.50 -32.33
C GLY A 215 11.02 30.65 -33.53
N GLU A 216 12.02 29.81 -33.38
CA GLU A 216 12.50 28.86 -34.40
C GLU A 216 11.68 27.57 -34.44
N THR A 217 10.93 27.28 -33.36
CA THR A 217 10.00 26.16 -33.27
C THR A 217 8.64 26.68 -32.82
N THR A 218 7.58 26.27 -33.50
CA THR A 218 6.19 26.60 -33.16
C THR A 218 5.63 25.64 -32.11
N PHE A 219 4.52 26.00 -31.47
CA PHE A 219 3.79 25.04 -30.64
C PHE A 219 3.27 23.87 -31.48
N ALA A 220 2.76 24.10 -32.69
CA ALA A 220 2.24 23.03 -33.54
C ALA A 220 3.29 21.93 -33.81
N GLU A 221 4.52 22.33 -34.13
CA GLU A 221 5.65 21.42 -34.31
C GLU A 221 5.97 20.67 -33.03
N ALA A 222 6.09 21.39 -31.91
CA ALA A 222 6.42 20.77 -30.62
C ALA A 222 5.37 19.76 -30.15
N TYR A 223 4.06 20.05 -30.28
CA TYR A 223 3.01 19.06 -29.97
C TYR A 223 3.11 17.83 -30.88
N SER A 224 3.39 18.04 -32.17
CA SER A 224 3.51 16.95 -33.14
C SER A 224 4.72 16.05 -32.85
N GLU A 225 5.83 16.60 -32.33
CA GLU A 225 7.00 15.82 -31.86
C GLU A 225 6.65 14.83 -30.73
N PHE A 226 5.63 15.15 -29.92
CA PHE A 226 5.09 14.29 -28.87
C PHE A 226 3.95 13.37 -29.36
N GLY A 227 3.66 13.35 -30.66
CA GLY A 227 2.55 12.57 -31.21
C GLY A 227 1.17 13.15 -30.88
N LEU A 228 1.09 14.43 -30.51
CA LEU A 228 -0.16 15.12 -30.20
C LEU A 228 -0.62 15.98 -31.38
N GLU A 229 -1.89 15.91 -31.72
CA GLU A 229 -2.53 16.70 -32.76
C GLU A 229 -2.76 18.15 -32.28
N PRO A 230 -2.08 19.15 -32.88
CA PRO A 230 -2.14 20.55 -32.45
C PRO A 230 -3.45 21.27 -32.81
N THR A 231 -4.40 20.56 -33.42
CA THR A 231 -5.75 21.04 -33.76
C THR A 231 -6.82 20.48 -32.81
N VAL A 232 -6.50 19.44 -32.04
CA VAL A 232 -7.42 18.78 -31.10
C VAL A 232 -7.31 19.45 -29.73
N ASP A 233 -8.36 20.18 -29.35
CA ASP A 233 -8.40 20.99 -28.12
C ASP A 233 -8.06 20.17 -26.87
N LYS A 234 -8.52 18.92 -26.79
CA LYS A 234 -8.20 18.00 -25.68
C LYS A 234 -6.70 17.73 -25.58
N GLN A 235 -6.05 17.37 -26.69
CA GLN A 235 -4.62 17.02 -26.73
C GLN A 235 -3.70 18.23 -26.52
N ILE A 236 -4.16 19.44 -26.84
CA ILE A 236 -3.42 20.67 -26.52
C ILE A 236 -3.59 21.08 -25.06
N ARG A 237 -4.78 20.89 -24.50
CA ARG A 237 -5.07 21.29 -23.13
C ARG A 237 -4.45 20.34 -22.12
N GLU A 238 -4.57 19.04 -22.32
CA GLU A 238 -4.18 18.04 -21.33
C GLU A 238 -2.72 18.14 -20.85
N PRO A 239 -1.70 18.25 -21.72
CA PRO A 239 -0.31 18.44 -21.29
C PRO A 239 -0.10 19.67 -20.40
N VAL A 240 -0.95 20.69 -20.55
CA VAL A 240 -0.86 21.97 -19.83
C VAL A 240 -1.77 22.00 -18.60
N GLU A 241 -2.90 21.27 -18.62
CA GLU A 241 -3.86 21.12 -17.52
C GLU A 241 -3.32 20.18 -16.44
N ARG A 242 -2.61 19.11 -16.82
CA ARG A 242 -2.08 18.11 -15.88
C ARG A 242 -1.02 18.69 -14.90
N PRO A 243 -0.07 19.54 -15.33
CA PRO A 243 0.91 20.21 -14.45
C PRO A 243 0.49 21.62 -13.99
N LYS A 244 -0.76 22.05 -14.24
CA LYS A 244 -1.18 23.47 -14.14
C LYS A 244 -1.13 24.08 -12.73
N ILE A 245 -0.78 23.26 -11.76
CA ILE A 245 -0.74 23.52 -10.32
C ILE A 245 0.62 23.95 -9.83
N LEU A 246 1.68 23.54 -10.53
CA LEU A 246 3.04 23.81 -10.11
C LEU A 246 3.37 25.30 -10.04
N LEU A 247 3.18 26.03 -11.15
CA LEU A 247 3.53 27.45 -11.18
C LEU A 247 2.67 28.30 -10.24
N PRO A 248 1.35 28.05 -10.08
CA PRO A 248 0.58 28.67 -8.99
C PRO A 248 1.12 28.39 -7.59
N PHE A 249 1.58 27.16 -7.30
CA PHE A 249 2.22 26.85 -6.02
C PHE A 249 3.49 27.66 -5.82
N CYS A 250 4.38 27.65 -6.80
CA CYS A 250 5.60 28.43 -6.76
C CYS A 250 5.30 29.94 -6.63
N GLU A 251 4.23 30.44 -7.26
CA GLU A 251 3.79 31.83 -7.14
C GLU A 251 3.30 32.16 -5.72
N LYS A 252 2.55 31.25 -5.08
CA LYS A 252 2.07 31.40 -3.70
C LYS A 252 3.18 31.27 -2.66
N LEU A 253 4.24 30.51 -2.96
CA LEU A 253 5.44 30.37 -2.13
C LEU A 253 6.49 31.46 -2.42
N SER A 254 6.17 32.42 -3.28
CA SER A 254 7.07 33.50 -3.71
C SER A 254 8.35 33.04 -4.41
N LEU A 255 8.35 31.84 -5.00
CA LEU A 255 9.46 31.29 -5.81
C LEU A 255 9.39 31.75 -7.28
N CYS A 256 8.23 32.15 -7.76
CA CYS A 256 8.09 32.79 -9.07
C CYS A 256 7.00 33.85 -9.04
N THR A 257 6.98 34.74 -10.03
CA THR A 257 5.91 35.73 -10.20
C THR A 257 5.26 35.53 -11.55
N GLY A 258 3.93 35.52 -11.56
CA GLY A 258 3.16 35.40 -12.77
C GLY A 258 2.62 36.76 -13.23
N ARG A 259 3.10 37.29 -14.36
CA ARG A 259 2.68 38.60 -14.89
C ARG A 259 1.86 38.47 -16.17
N LYS A 260 0.82 39.32 -16.29
CA LYS A 260 0.07 39.42 -17.55
C LYS A 260 0.97 40.11 -18.58
N ILE A 261 0.96 39.65 -19.82
CA ILE A 261 1.76 40.30 -20.88
C ILE A 261 1.36 41.78 -21.04
N SER A 262 0.09 42.10 -20.80
CA SER A 262 -0.42 43.48 -20.86
C SER A 262 0.08 44.40 -19.74
N SER A 263 0.75 43.89 -18.69
CA SER A 263 1.26 44.69 -17.58
C SER A 263 2.76 45.00 -17.69
N TYR A 264 3.44 44.50 -18.72
CA TYR A 264 4.83 44.88 -19.01
C TYR A 264 4.90 46.27 -19.66
N ASP A 265 6.09 46.86 -19.66
CA ASP A 265 6.39 48.03 -20.48
C ASP A 265 6.13 47.74 -21.97
N GLU A 266 5.89 48.77 -22.77
CA GLU A 266 5.45 48.60 -24.16
C GLU A 266 6.48 47.87 -25.03
N GLU A 267 7.78 48.00 -24.75
CA GLU A 267 8.83 47.30 -25.50
C GLU A 267 8.78 45.79 -25.23
N THR A 268 8.84 45.38 -23.95
CA THR A 268 8.78 43.97 -23.56
C THR A 268 7.46 43.33 -23.97
N LYS A 269 6.35 44.04 -23.81
CA LYS A 269 5.01 43.59 -24.22
C LYS A 269 4.95 43.31 -25.72
N GLU A 270 5.52 44.17 -26.55
CA GLU A 270 5.53 43.99 -28.01
C GLU A 270 6.46 42.83 -28.41
N GLN A 271 7.63 42.70 -27.78
CA GLN A 271 8.53 41.55 -27.98
C GLN A 271 7.82 40.23 -27.66
N LEU A 272 7.13 40.14 -26.51
CA LEU A 272 6.39 38.94 -26.11
C LEU A 272 5.21 38.64 -27.05
N LYS A 273 4.47 39.67 -27.49
CA LYS A 273 3.39 39.47 -28.47
C LYS A 273 3.91 38.91 -29.79
N ASN A 274 5.00 39.48 -30.32
CA ASN A 274 5.60 39.04 -31.57
C ASN A 274 6.15 37.61 -31.46
N ARG A 275 6.80 37.28 -30.33
CA ARG A 275 7.21 35.90 -30.03
C ARG A 275 6.02 34.95 -30.03
N TYR A 276 4.96 35.25 -29.28
CA TYR A 276 3.80 34.37 -29.18
C TYR A 276 2.92 34.34 -30.43
N GLU A 277 3.03 35.35 -31.29
CA GLU A 277 2.51 35.30 -32.65
C GLU A 277 3.19 34.22 -33.45
N LYS A 278 4.53 34.29 -33.53
CA LYS A 278 5.34 33.30 -34.23
C LYS A 278 5.16 31.89 -33.68
N LEU A 279 5.16 31.72 -32.35
CA LEU A 279 4.96 30.41 -31.71
C LEU A 279 3.57 29.80 -31.96
N CYS A 280 2.56 30.62 -32.27
CA CYS A 280 1.21 30.15 -32.55
C CYS A 280 0.91 30.10 -34.06
N GLU A 281 1.91 30.28 -34.93
CA GLU A 281 1.75 30.05 -36.37
C GLU A 281 1.45 28.57 -36.67
N GLY A 282 0.78 28.32 -37.80
CA GLY A 282 0.36 26.99 -38.22
C GLY A 282 -1.00 26.56 -37.68
N GLU A 283 -1.30 25.26 -37.81
CA GLU A 283 -2.58 24.67 -37.37
C GLU A 283 -2.59 24.44 -35.85
N PHE A 284 -2.63 25.53 -35.07
CA PHE A 284 -2.63 25.48 -33.60
C PHE A 284 -3.91 26.08 -32.99
N ARG A 285 -4.67 25.26 -32.23
CA ARG A 285 -5.95 25.69 -31.63
C ARG A 285 -5.83 26.31 -30.22
N GLY A 286 -4.66 26.25 -29.58
CA GLY A 286 -4.51 26.67 -28.18
C GLY A 286 -4.60 28.19 -27.92
N GLY A 287 -4.46 29.02 -28.96
CA GLY A 287 -4.44 30.48 -28.83
C GLY A 287 -3.21 31.03 -28.10
N LYS A 288 -2.98 32.35 -28.19
CA LYS A 288 -1.77 33.00 -27.66
C LYS A 288 -1.76 33.05 -26.11
N PRO A 289 -0.62 32.76 -25.45
CA PRO A 289 -0.45 32.99 -24.02
C PRO A 289 -0.78 34.43 -23.62
N ARG A 290 -1.32 34.62 -22.40
CA ARG A 290 -1.66 35.94 -21.83
C ARG A 290 -0.91 36.25 -20.53
N LYS A 291 -0.34 35.23 -19.89
CA LYS A 291 0.39 35.28 -18.63
C LYS A 291 1.69 34.50 -18.80
N VAL A 292 2.78 35.06 -18.31
CA VAL A 292 4.12 34.46 -18.29
C VAL A 292 4.66 34.50 -16.86
N PHE A 293 5.66 33.68 -16.57
CA PHE A 293 6.25 33.48 -15.25
C PHE A 293 7.73 33.83 -15.28
N GLU A 294 8.20 34.43 -14.20
CA GLU A 294 9.59 34.83 -13.96
C GLU A 294 10.01 34.31 -12.59
N LEU A 295 11.27 33.91 -12.40
CA LEU A 295 11.77 33.64 -11.04
C LEU A 295 11.82 34.93 -10.22
N THR A 296 11.57 34.79 -8.93
CA THR A 296 11.91 35.79 -7.92
C THR A 296 13.35 35.57 -7.44
N GLU A 297 13.89 36.50 -6.66
CA GLU A 297 15.19 36.32 -5.98
C GLU A 297 15.19 35.09 -5.06
N GLU A 298 14.09 34.86 -4.33
CA GLU A 298 13.89 33.68 -3.49
C GLU A 298 13.85 32.38 -4.31
N GLY A 299 13.19 32.40 -5.47
CA GLY A 299 13.16 31.27 -6.39
C GLY A 299 14.52 30.94 -6.98
N GLU A 300 15.32 31.95 -7.30
CA GLU A 300 16.68 31.76 -7.77
C GLU A 300 17.58 31.17 -6.67
N ALA A 301 17.46 31.67 -5.43
CA ALA A 301 18.15 31.12 -4.27
C ALA A 301 17.75 29.65 -4.01
N PHE A 302 16.46 29.33 -4.14
CA PHE A 302 15.94 27.96 -4.05
C PHE A 302 16.59 27.06 -5.10
N VAL A 303 16.56 27.44 -6.38
CA VAL A 303 17.14 26.63 -7.47
C VAL A 303 18.65 26.45 -7.28
N ASN A 304 19.36 27.51 -6.90
CA ASN A 304 20.81 27.45 -6.64
C ASN A 304 21.15 26.51 -5.49
N THR A 305 20.32 26.48 -4.44
CA THR A 305 20.49 25.56 -3.32
C THR A 305 20.26 24.12 -3.76
N GLN A 306 19.20 23.85 -4.52
CA GLN A 306 18.87 22.50 -4.98
C GLN A 306 19.87 21.94 -6.00
N LEU A 307 20.47 22.80 -6.84
CA LEU A 307 21.52 22.40 -7.79
C LEU A 307 22.81 21.90 -7.12
N ARG A 308 23.04 22.27 -5.86
CA ARG A 308 24.21 21.83 -5.08
C ARG A 308 23.97 20.49 -4.38
N LYS A 309 22.73 20.00 -4.36
CA LYS A 309 22.38 18.76 -3.69
C LYS A 309 22.53 17.57 -4.63
N VAL A 310 23.13 16.48 -4.13
CA VAL A 310 23.05 15.18 -4.79
C VAL A 310 21.66 14.61 -4.56
N LYS A 311 20.92 14.35 -5.64
CA LYS A 311 19.61 13.70 -5.56
C LYS A 311 19.80 12.19 -5.52
N LEU A 312 19.13 11.53 -4.59
CA LEU A 312 19.11 10.07 -4.43
C LEU A 312 17.67 9.55 -4.39
N TRP A 313 17.51 8.30 -4.81
CA TRP A 313 16.28 7.52 -4.77
C TRP A 313 16.53 6.25 -3.97
N TYR A 314 15.51 5.75 -3.28
CA TYR A 314 15.66 4.60 -2.38
C TYR A 314 16.15 3.33 -3.09
N ASP A 315 15.68 3.09 -4.32
CA ASP A 315 16.08 1.89 -5.08
C ASP A 315 17.56 1.94 -5.54
N GLU A 316 18.19 3.12 -5.52
CA GLU A 316 19.61 3.30 -5.85
C GLU A 316 20.55 3.04 -4.67
N LEU A 317 20.01 2.83 -3.45
CA LEU A 317 20.81 2.53 -2.26
C LEU A 317 21.36 1.09 -2.25
N GLY A 318 20.84 0.22 -3.13
CA GLY A 318 21.34 -1.13 -3.33
C GLY A 318 21.05 -2.07 -2.14
N ARG A 319 22.03 -2.91 -1.79
CA ARG A 319 21.90 -3.82 -0.63
C ARG A 319 21.81 -3.02 0.68
N CYS A 320 21.05 -3.54 1.64
CA CYS A 320 20.83 -2.89 2.94
C CYS A 320 20.31 -1.45 2.80
N ARG A 321 19.43 -1.23 1.83
CA ARG A 321 18.79 0.06 1.55
C ARG A 321 18.02 0.64 2.73
N THR A 322 17.41 -0.19 3.58
CA THR A 322 16.73 0.23 4.82
C THR A 322 17.71 0.93 5.77
N GLU A 323 18.82 0.26 6.11
CA GLU A 323 19.91 0.82 6.95
C GLU A 323 20.48 2.10 6.34
N LYS A 324 20.80 2.08 5.03
CA LYS A 324 21.36 3.24 4.33
C LYS A 324 20.39 4.43 4.29
N ALA A 325 19.09 4.18 4.13
CA ALA A 325 18.09 5.23 4.16
C ALA A 325 18.02 5.86 5.56
N ALA A 326 18.02 5.05 6.63
CA ALA A 326 18.04 5.56 8.00
C ALA A 326 19.29 6.41 8.28
N LEU A 327 20.48 5.93 7.88
CA LEU A 327 21.74 6.68 7.99
C LEU A 327 21.67 8.02 7.23
N LEU A 328 21.17 8.03 6.00
CA LEU A 328 21.03 9.25 5.22
C LEU A 328 20.06 10.24 5.87
N ILE A 329 18.93 9.78 6.39
CA ILE A 329 17.93 10.64 7.05
C ILE A 329 18.54 11.35 8.26
N LEU A 330 19.23 10.59 9.13
CA LEU A 330 19.89 11.16 10.31
C LEU A 330 21.00 12.15 9.94
N LEU A 331 21.88 11.76 9.02
CA LEU A 331 23.06 12.56 8.64
C LEU A 331 22.72 13.78 7.79
N ILE A 332 21.55 13.82 7.14
CA ILE A 332 21.03 15.02 6.48
C ILE A 332 20.57 16.07 7.50
N GLU A 333 20.00 15.64 8.63
CA GLU A 333 19.52 16.54 9.68
C GLU A 333 20.67 16.97 10.63
N GLY A 334 21.76 16.20 10.72
CA GLY A 334 23.03 16.69 11.25
C GLY A 334 24.04 15.60 11.58
N ASP A 335 25.18 16.01 12.12
CA ASP A 335 26.23 15.10 12.57
C ASP A 335 25.75 14.18 13.69
N ARG A 336 26.30 12.96 13.78
CA ARG A 336 25.94 11.97 14.80
C ARG A 336 27.18 11.26 15.34
N GLU A 337 27.15 10.85 16.61
CA GLU A 337 28.22 10.03 17.18
C GLU A 337 28.23 8.65 16.50
N ALA A 338 29.42 8.14 16.20
CA ALA A 338 29.57 6.86 15.54
C ALA A 338 29.07 5.70 16.40
N SER A 339 29.11 5.83 17.74
CA SER A 339 28.54 4.86 18.67
C SER A 339 27.05 4.66 18.47
N ASP A 340 26.32 5.76 18.24
CA ASP A 340 24.86 5.73 18.19
C ASP A 340 24.42 5.16 16.83
N LEU A 341 25.16 5.46 15.76
CA LEU A 341 24.89 4.90 14.43
C LEU A 341 25.20 3.40 14.31
N LEU A 342 25.94 2.81 15.26
CA LEU A 342 26.12 1.35 15.30
C LEU A 342 24.83 0.61 15.67
N GLU A 343 23.86 1.29 16.29
CA GLU A 343 22.53 0.72 16.55
C GLU A 343 21.74 0.50 15.25
N ILE A 344 22.07 1.25 14.18
CA ILE A 344 21.45 1.06 12.86
C ILE A 344 22.12 -0.08 12.10
N SER A 345 23.43 -0.20 12.20
CA SER A 345 24.19 -1.22 11.48
C SER A 345 25.51 -1.52 12.18
N GLU A 346 25.70 -2.79 12.57
CA GLU A 346 26.98 -3.28 13.08
C GLU A 346 28.13 -3.14 12.07
N ASN A 347 27.79 -3.04 10.77
CA ASN A 347 28.74 -2.83 9.67
C ASN A 347 28.76 -1.37 9.18
N LEU A 348 28.61 -0.41 10.10
CA LEU A 348 28.52 1.03 9.81
C LEU A 348 29.56 1.55 8.81
N HIS A 349 30.83 1.20 8.99
CA HIS A 349 31.90 1.64 8.08
C HIS A 349 31.74 1.10 6.65
N GLU A 350 31.30 -0.15 6.50
CA GLU A 350 31.01 -0.73 5.19
C GLU A 350 29.83 0.01 4.54
N ARG A 351 28.76 0.32 5.29
CA ARG A 351 27.61 1.07 4.77
C ARG A 351 27.97 2.47 4.31
N ILE A 352 28.83 3.17 5.06
CA ILE A 352 29.35 4.48 4.68
C ILE A 352 30.23 4.39 3.43
N ASP A 353 31.11 3.39 3.36
CA ASP A 353 31.97 3.17 2.18
C ASP A 353 31.15 2.82 0.94
N GLU A 354 30.09 2.02 1.09
CA GLU A 354 29.14 1.75 0.02
C GLU A 354 28.49 3.05 -0.46
N LEU A 355 27.88 3.84 0.44
CA LEU A 355 27.27 5.14 0.10
C LEU A 355 28.25 6.10 -0.58
N ARG A 356 29.51 6.12 -0.13
CA ARG A 356 30.59 6.90 -0.75
C ARG A 356 30.87 6.45 -2.18
N LEU A 357 31.00 5.14 -2.39
CA LEU A 357 31.39 4.57 -3.68
C LEU A 357 30.25 4.55 -4.70
N SER A 358 29.04 4.16 -4.30
CA SER A 358 27.89 4.02 -5.22
C SER A 358 27.22 5.35 -5.55
N ASN A 359 27.22 6.31 -4.61
CA ASN A 359 26.44 7.53 -4.72
C ASN A 359 27.29 8.81 -4.74
N ASN A 360 28.63 8.67 -4.76
CA ASN A 360 29.59 9.77 -4.79
C ASN A 360 29.37 10.77 -3.65
N LEU A 361 29.16 10.25 -2.44
CA LEU A 361 28.96 11.03 -1.22
C LEU A 361 30.24 11.14 -0.41
N GLU A 362 30.53 12.33 0.08
CA GLU A 362 31.65 12.61 0.97
C GLU A 362 31.18 12.61 2.42
N PHE A 363 31.94 11.95 3.28
CA PHE A 363 31.71 11.84 4.72
C PHE A 363 32.99 12.12 5.48
N SER A 364 32.91 12.85 6.59
CA SER A 364 33.94 12.85 7.62
C SER A 364 33.63 11.73 8.61
N VAL A 365 34.60 10.87 8.90
CA VAL A 365 34.42 9.72 9.81
C VAL A 365 35.48 9.81 10.90
N GLY A 366 35.03 10.11 12.12
CA GLY A 366 35.81 10.10 13.35
C GLY A 366 34.97 9.55 14.50
N ASP A 367 35.08 10.14 15.70
CA ASP A 367 34.16 9.85 16.81
C ASP A 367 32.73 10.27 16.42
N THR A 368 32.60 11.36 15.67
CA THR A 368 31.38 11.78 14.97
C THR A 368 31.46 11.47 13.49
N ILE A 369 30.32 11.16 12.89
CA ILE A 369 30.15 11.03 11.44
C ILE A 369 29.32 12.21 10.93
N SER A 370 29.84 12.89 9.90
CA SER A 370 29.17 13.98 9.20
C SER A 370 29.04 13.65 7.71
N LEU A 371 27.91 14.02 7.12
CA LEU A 371 27.71 13.98 5.68
C LEU A 371 28.10 15.36 5.10
N GLU A 372 29.25 15.43 4.43
CA GLU A 372 29.78 16.67 3.85
C GLU A 372 29.07 17.04 2.55
N THR A 373 28.54 16.03 1.85
CA THR A 373 27.77 16.23 0.62
C THR A 373 26.33 16.56 0.94
N SER A 374 25.84 17.72 0.53
CA SER A 374 24.41 18.03 0.65
C SER A 374 23.58 17.07 -0.22
N VAL A 375 22.61 16.39 0.39
CA VAL A 375 21.76 15.40 -0.29
C VAL A 375 20.28 15.86 -0.31
N ALA A 376 19.57 15.49 -1.38
CA ALA A 376 18.12 15.60 -1.48
C ALA A 376 17.51 14.20 -1.35
N PHE A 377 17.16 13.81 -0.12
CA PHE A 377 16.52 12.55 0.20
C PHE A 377 15.53 12.81 1.35
N ASP A 378 14.32 12.28 1.26
CA ASP A 378 13.23 12.61 2.17
C ASP A 378 12.49 11.36 2.61
N PHE A 379 12.36 11.16 3.92
CA PHE A 379 11.69 9.99 4.46
C PHE A 379 10.27 9.81 3.88
N PHE A 380 9.47 10.89 3.84
CA PHE A 380 8.08 10.81 3.42
C PHE A 380 7.85 10.80 1.91
N GLN A 381 8.88 11.02 1.07
CA GLN A 381 8.72 11.06 -0.39
C GLN A 381 9.55 9.99 -1.10
N GLU A 382 10.65 9.54 -0.49
CA GLU A 382 11.62 8.60 -1.05
C GLU A 382 11.59 7.21 -0.41
N VAL A 383 11.11 7.04 0.83
CA VAL A 383 11.05 5.71 1.45
C VAL A 383 9.71 5.04 1.11
N PRO A 384 9.70 3.81 0.58
CA PRO A 384 8.46 3.09 0.29
C PRO A 384 7.62 2.82 1.55
N PRO A 385 6.28 2.87 1.47
CA PRO A 385 5.39 2.54 2.59
C PRO A 385 5.66 1.18 3.22
N GLU A 386 6.07 0.19 2.44
CA GLU A 386 6.27 -1.20 2.89
C GLU A 386 7.46 -1.37 3.85
N VAL A 387 8.43 -0.44 3.83
CA VAL A 387 9.64 -0.47 4.65
C VAL A 387 9.80 0.79 5.51
N CYS A 388 8.83 1.69 5.45
CA CYS A 388 8.83 2.94 6.23
C CYS A 388 8.90 2.67 7.73
N HIS A 389 8.26 1.60 8.20
CA HIS A 389 8.26 1.27 9.62
C HIS A 389 9.67 0.88 10.09
N GLU A 390 10.32 -0.04 9.39
CA GLU A 390 11.71 -0.44 9.68
C GLU A 390 12.67 0.76 9.64
N VAL A 391 12.60 1.60 8.60
CA VAL A 391 13.45 2.80 8.49
C VAL A 391 13.18 3.77 9.64
N ARG A 392 11.90 3.94 10.02
CA ARG A 392 11.50 4.81 11.11
C ARG A 392 12.04 4.32 12.45
N GLU A 393 11.89 3.03 12.75
CA GLU A 393 12.41 2.43 13.99
C GLU A 393 13.92 2.64 14.10
N LEU A 394 14.67 2.37 13.03
CA LEU A 394 16.12 2.59 13.02
C LEU A 394 16.49 4.07 13.26
N VAL A 395 15.73 5.02 12.71
CA VAL A 395 15.95 6.44 12.93
C VAL A 395 15.59 6.84 14.37
N GLU A 396 14.45 6.37 14.87
CA GLU A 396 13.94 6.72 16.20
C GLU A 396 14.75 6.07 17.34
N CYS A 397 15.38 4.91 17.12
CA CYS A 397 16.35 4.32 18.07
C CYS A 397 17.51 5.27 18.37
N VAL A 398 18.02 5.95 17.35
CA VAL A 398 19.14 6.91 17.51
C VAL A 398 18.63 8.28 17.95
N ASP A 399 17.57 8.77 17.33
CA ASP A 399 17.05 10.11 17.53
C ASP A 399 15.55 10.17 17.22
N GLU A 400 14.74 9.90 18.25
CA GLU A 400 13.28 10.04 18.20
C GLU A 400 12.84 11.41 17.66
N SER A 401 13.66 12.46 17.84
CA SER A 401 13.29 13.82 17.47
C SER A 401 13.29 14.10 15.96
N VAL A 402 14.10 13.35 15.19
CA VAL A 402 14.31 13.59 13.76
C VAL A 402 13.03 13.47 12.96
N LEU A 403 12.18 12.51 13.32
CA LEU A 403 10.85 12.35 12.74
C LEU A 403 9.75 12.95 13.63
N SER A 404 10.08 13.36 14.87
CA SER A 404 9.18 14.09 15.76
C SER A 404 9.08 15.59 15.46
N TYR A 405 10.00 16.17 14.67
CA TYR A 405 10.09 17.63 14.42
C TYR A 405 8.86 18.28 13.75
N ASP A 406 7.79 17.51 13.48
CA ASP A 406 6.43 18.00 13.18
C ASP A 406 5.53 18.17 14.45
N PHE A 407 6.11 18.04 15.64
CA PHE A 407 5.51 18.39 16.92
C PHE A 407 6.46 19.29 17.72
N SER A 408 6.23 20.60 17.65
CA SER A 408 6.50 21.47 18.79
C SER A 408 5.15 21.87 19.41
N ASP A 409 4.99 21.45 20.67
CA ASP A 409 3.97 21.74 21.68
C ASP A 409 2.77 22.64 21.32
N VAL A 410 1.56 22.07 21.36
CA VAL A 410 0.36 22.77 21.84
C VAL A 410 -0.51 21.80 22.67
N GLU A 411 -0.66 22.17 23.94
CA GLU A 411 -1.61 21.75 24.97
C GLU A 411 -2.61 20.63 24.63
N ARG A 412 -2.53 19.55 25.41
CA ARG A 412 -3.63 18.59 25.58
C ARG A 412 -4.91 19.35 25.93
N PRO A 413 -6.04 19.14 25.23
CA PRO A 413 -7.32 19.57 25.77
C PRO A 413 -7.56 18.81 27.08
N VAL A 414 -7.63 19.54 28.19
CA VAL A 414 -8.21 19.03 29.43
C VAL A 414 -9.69 18.78 29.12
N ILE A 415 -10.06 17.52 28.95
CA ILE A 415 -11.46 17.12 28.94
C ILE A 415 -11.94 17.22 30.40
N ASP A 416 -12.83 18.19 30.63
CA ASP A 416 -13.54 18.37 31.88
C ASP A 416 -14.51 17.20 32.08
N LEU A 417 -14.10 16.23 32.92
CA LEU A 417 -14.89 15.05 33.28
C LEU A 417 -16.10 15.38 34.18
N SER A 418 -16.40 16.65 34.46
CA SER A 418 -17.52 17.02 35.33
C SER A 418 -18.88 17.12 34.63
N ALA A 419 -18.99 16.71 33.36
CA ALA A 419 -20.24 16.79 32.58
C ALA A 419 -20.70 15.47 31.92
N SER A 420 -20.26 14.30 32.39
CA SER A 420 -20.80 13.02 31.92
C SER A 420 -21.92 12.52 32.85
N ASP A 421 -23.12 13.06 32.68
CA ASP A 421 -24.35 12.33 33.00
C ASP A 421 -24.58 11.32 31.86
N ILE A 422 -23.94 10.15 31.94
CA ILE A 422 -24.29 9.01 31.09
C ILE A 422 -25.23 8.11 31.91
N PRO A 423 -26.47 7.85 31.42
CA PRO A 423 -27.44 7.03 32.13
C PRO A 423 -26.96 5.59 32.30
N ILE A 424 -27.17 5.08 33.51
CA ILE A 424 -27.29 3.66 33.80
C ILE A 424 -28.55 3.17 33.07
N GLU A 425 -28.41 2.52 31.91
CA GLU A 425 -29.33 1.52 31.32
C GLU A 425 -29.07 1.35 29.82
N SER A 426 -28.21 0.40 29.43
CA SER A 426 -28.44 -0.52 28.30
C SER A 426 -27.26 -1.49 28.11
N GLU A 427 -27.52 -2.75 28.47
CA GLU A 427 -26.98 -3.99 27.89
C GLU A 427 -25.47 -4.05 27.58
N LEU A 428 -24.71 -4.40 28.62
CA LEU A 428 -23.42 -5.10 28.51
C LEU A 428 -23.61 -6.42 27.74
N ASN A 429 -23.00 -6.54 26.56
CA ASN A 429 -22.72 -7.81 25.90
C ASN A 429 -21.44 -7.66 25.08
N ASP A 430 -20.29 -7.89 25.73
CA ASP A 430 -19.03 -8.16 25.03
C ASP A 430 -18.17 -9.11 25.87
N VAL A 431 -17.88 -10.30 25.34
CA VAL A 431 -16.77 -11.18 25.70
C VAL A 431 -16.36 -11.94 24.43
N ARG A 432 -15.15 -11.68 23.93
CA ARG A 432 -14.49 -12.41 22.83
C ARG A 432 -14.06 -13.83 23.28
N PRO A 433 -13.93 -14.79 22.36
CA PRO A 433 -12.84 -15.76 22.42
C PRO A 433 -11.91 -15.52 21.23
N GLU A 434 -10.89 -14.68 21.44
CA GLU A 434 -9.63 -14.74 20.70
C GLU A 434 -8.90 -16.05 21.07
N PRO A 435 -7.95 -16.54 20.25
CA PRO A 435 -7.12 -17.69 20.60
C PRO A 435 -6.58 -17.48 22.01
N ALA A 436 -6.82 -18.45 22.88
CA ALA A 436 -6.47 -18.33 24.27
C ALA A 436 -4.96 -18.07 24.38
N VAL A 437 -4.60 -16.82 24.64
CA VAL A 437 -3.48 -16.44 25.50
C VAL A 437 -4.12 -15.47 26.47
N PRO A 438 -3.93 -15.63 27.77
CA PRO A 438 -4.70 -14.88 28.72
C PRO A 438 -4.06 -13.52 28.95
N LEU A 439 -4.36 -12.60 28.04
CA LEU A 439 -4.03 -11.19 28.15
C LEU A 439 -5.34 -10.42 28.10
N THR A 440 -5.69 -9.74 29.19
CA THR A 440 -6.78 -8.77 29.20
C THR A 440 -6.20 -7.39 29.04
N TRP A 441 -6.66 -6.67 28.02
CA TRP A 441 -6.32 -5.27 27.78
C TRP A 441 -7.49 -4.42 28.29
N ASP A 442 -7.25 -3.41 29.11
CA ASP A 442 -8.31 -2.51 29.61
C ASP A 442 -8.93 -1.73 28.43
N GLU A 443 -10.21 -2.00 28.10
CA GLU A 443 -10.99 -1.26 27.09
C GLU A 443 -12.25 -0.64 27.72
N GLU A 444 -12.47 0.67 27.48
CA GLU A 444 -13.78 1.35 27.60
C GLU A 444 -14.26 1.71 26.18
N GLU A 445 -15.50 1.34 25.88
CA GLU A 445 -16.36 1.67 24.71
C GLU A 445 -16.43 0.71 23.50
N PRO A 446 -17.61 0.67 22.83
CA PRO A 446 -18.17 -0.53 22.21
C PRO A 446 -17.89 -0.65 20.71
N HIS A 447 -17.50 -1.84 20.29
CA HIS A 447 -17.16 -2.18 18.91
C HIS A 447 -18.41 -2.30 18.01
N ASN A 448 -18.36 -1.64 16.86
CA ASN A 448 -19.22 -1.93 15.70
C ASN A 448 -18.40 -1.62 14.43
N SER A 449 -17.61 -2.58 13.97
CA SER A 449 -16.80 -2.44 12.75
C SER A 449 -17.21 -3.47 11.69
N LEU A 450 -16.94 -3.20 10.41
CA LEU A 450 -17.18 -4.18 9.32
C LEU A 450 -16.37 -5.48 9.47
N ALA A 451 -15.40 -5.55 10.39
CA ALA A 451 -14.79 -6.81 10.81
C ALA A 451 -15.83 -7.75 11.46
N ASP A 452 -16.88 -7.20 12.09
CA ASP A 452 -18.03 -7.95 12.62
C ASP A 452 -18.84 -8.66 11.53
N GLN A 453 -18.77 -8.20 10.28
CA GLN A 453 -19.43 -8.89 9.17
C GLN A 453 -18.62 -10.07 8.63
N ARG A 454 -17.28 -9.99 8.64
CA ARG A 454 -16.40 -11.12 8.24
C ARG A 454 -16.25 -12.16 9.35
N TRP A 455 -16.38 -11.76 10.61
CA TRP A 455 -16.42 -12.66 11.76
C TRP A 455 -17.68 -13.55 11.79
N ASN A 456 -18.82 -13.05 11.27
CA ASN A 456 -20.04 -13.85 11.13
C ASN A 456 -19.90 -15.04 10.17
N GLU A 457 -18.85 -15.11 9.35
CA GLU A 457 -18.61 -16.19 8.37
C GLU A 457 -17.76 -17.35 8.93
N VAL A 458 -17.25 -17.23 10.17
CA VAL A 458 -16.51 -18.27 10.91
C VAL A 458 -17.26 -18.67 12.21
N ARG A 459 -18.41 -18.04 12.48
CA ARG A 459 -19.25 -18.37 13.64
C ARG A 459 -19.93 -19.72 13.45
N ALA A 460 -19.83 -20.60 14.45
CA ALA A 460 -20.90 -21.54 14.72
C ALA A 460 -22.18 -20.72 14.95
N VAL A 461 -23.28 -21.12 14.31
CA VAL A 461 -24.58 -20.43 14.44
C VAL A 461 -24.91 -20.33 15.94
N ALA A 462 -25.51 -19.23 16.42
CA ALA A 462 -25.79 -19.07 17.86
C ALA A 462 -26.59 -20.27 18.46
N ASP A 463 -27.37 -20.94 17.61
CA ASP A 463 -28.18 -22.11 17.92
C ASP A 463 -27.37 -23.41 18.11
N SER A 464 -26.09 -23.39 17.74
CA SER A 464 -25.15 -24.51 17.89
C SER A 464 -24.13 -24.28 19.00
N ILE A 465 -24.31 -23.28 19.87
CA ILE A 465 -23.47 -23.04 21.05
C ILE A 465 -24.31 -23.26 22.32
N GLU A 466 -23.93 -24.23 23.15
CA GLU A 466 -24.54 -24.52 24.45
C GLU A 466 -23.52 -24.32 25.56
N GLN A 467 -23.84 -23.55 26.60
CA GLN A 467 -23.04 -23.53 27.82
C GLN A 467 -23.60 -24.54 28.82
N THR A 468 -22.79 -25.51 29.24
CA THR A 468 -23.17 -26.51 30.23
C THR A 468 -23.24 -25.92 31.63
N SER A 469 -23.90 -26.64 32.55
CA SER A 469 -24.07 -26.21 33.95
C SER A 469 -22.77 -26.07 34.75
N ASP A 470 -21.67 -26.63 34.26
CA ASP A 470 -20.32 -26.54 34.81
C ASP A 470 -19.42 -25.52 34.08
N GLY A 471 -20.01 -24.65 33.25
CA GLY A 471 -19.32 -23.52 32.63
C GLY A 471 -18.65 -23.80 31.29
N GLN A 472 -18.64 -25.05 30.82
CA GLN A 472 -18.06 -25.41 29.52
C GLN A 472 -18.92 -24.89 28.37
N ILE A 473 -18.29 -24.42 27.30
CA ILE A 473 -18.98 -24.04 26.06
C ILE A 473 -18.89 -25.20 25.08
N LEU A 474 -20.00 -25.87 24.80
CA LEU A 474 -20.20 -26.86 23.74
C LEU A 474 -20.58 -26.16 22.44
N ILE A 475 -19.89 -26.49 21.36
CA ILE A 475 -20.26 -26.10 20.00
C ILE A 475 -20.78 -27.36 19.30
N HIS A 476 -22.10 -27.49 19.20
CA HIS A 476 -22.87 -28.58 18.58
C HIS A 476 -22.89 -28.54 17.05
N ASP A 477 -22.09 -27.69 16.43
CA ASP A 477 -22.10 -27.57 14.98
C ASP A 477 -21.04 -28.44 14.34
N GLU A 478 -21.50 -29.58 13.84
CA GLU A 478 -20.71 -30.39 12.91
C GLU A 478 -20.39 -29.58 11.63
N THR A 479 -21.07 -28.46 11.33
CA THR A 479 -21.01 -27.75 10.03
C THR A 479 -20.09 -26.52 9.97
N CYS A 480 -19.24 -26.26 10.98
CA CYS A 480 -18.36 -25.09 11.00
C CYS A 480 -16.85 -25.45 10.93
N PRO A 481 -16.31 -25.82 9.74
CA PRO A 481 -14.89 -26.04 9.50
C PRO A 481 -13.97 -24.92 10.00
N GLY A 482 -14.47 -23.69 10.10
CA GLY A 482 -13.74 -22.56 10.67
C GLY A 482 -13.37 -22.73 12.16
N VAL A 483 -14.26 -23.33 12.96
CA VAL A 483 -14.03 -23.61 14.38
C VAL A 483 -12.96 -24.69 14.55
N LEU A 484 -12.89 -25.66 13.64
CA LEU A 484 -11.81 -26.65 13.60
C LEU A 484 -10.46 -25.99 13.35
N LEU A 485 -10.37 -25.04 12.40
CA LEU A 485 -9.14 -24.28 12.17
C LEU A 485 -8.74 -23.45 13.40
N CYS A 486 -9.71 -22.90 14.14
CA CYS A 486 -9.46 -22.23 15.42
C CYS A 486 -8.92 -23.19 16.48
N ALA A 487 -9.43 -24.42 16.56
CA ALA A 487 -8.93 -25.44 17.49
C ALA A 487 -7.49 -25.85 17.18
N LEU A 488 -7.14 -26.01 15.89
CA LEU A 488 -5.77 -26.31 15.46
C LEU A 488 -4.79 -25.15 15.71
N LYS A 489 -5.31 -23.91 15.72
CA LYS A 489 -4.53 -22.70 16.03
C LYS A 489 -4.39 -22.41 17.50
N ASP A 490 -5.13 -23.09 18.37
CA ASP A 490 -5.15 -22.80 19.80
C ASP A 490 -3.84 -23.25 20.46
N PRO A 491 -2.92 -22.32 20.80
CA PRO A 491 -1.62 -22.69 21.34
C PRO A 491 -1.73 -23.31 22.74
N LEU A 492 -2.90 -23.19 23.39
CA LEU A 492 -3.17 -23.66 24.75
C LEU A 492 -4.01 -24.94 24.83
N ASN A 493 -4.50 -25.46 23.69
CA ASN A 493 -5.46 -26.57 23.59
C ASN A 493 -6.72 -26.36 24.48
N THR A 494 -7.20 -25.13 24.54
CA THR A 494 -8.41 -24.70 25.26
C THR A 494 -9.68 -25.18 24.54
N ILE A 495 -9.65 -25.22 23.21
CA ILE A 495 -10.69 -25.78 22.34
C ILE A 495 -10.39 -27.27 22.12
N LYS A 496 -11.15 -28.16 22.77
CA LYS A 496 -11.07 -29.61 22.60
C LYS A 496 -12.06 -30.10 21.56
N VAL A 497 -11.55 -30.80 20.55
CA VAL A 497 -12.39 -31.51 19.55
C VAL A 497 -12.72 -32.92 20.05
N ALA A 498 -14.01 -33.27 20.11
CA ALA A 498 -14.52 -34.59 20.47
C ALA A 498 -14.49 -35.58 19.29
N GLU A 499 -14.75 -36.86 19.56
CA GLU A 499 -14.75 -37.92 18.53
C GLU A 499 -15.77 -37.70 17.42
N ASP A 500 -16.91 -37.05 17.73
CA ASP A 500 -17.97 -36.70 16.78
C ASP A 500 -17.76 -35.33 16.11
N GLY A 501 -16.60 -34.70 16.28
CA GLY A 501 -16.25 -33.40 15.67
C GLY A 501 -16.77 -32.18 16.43
N ARG A 502 -17.53 -32.35 17.52
CA ARG A 502 -17.96 -31.22 18.36
C ARG A 502 -16.79 -30.60 19.10
N CYS A 503 -16.79 -29.28 19.21
CA CYS A 503 -15.76 -28.54 19.93
C CYS A 503 -16.25 -28.17 21.34
N THR A 504 -15.37 -28.26 22.34
CA THR A 504 -15.64 -27.86 23.73
C THR A 504 -14.56 -26.89 24.19
N ILE A 505 -14.94 -25.81 24.86
CA ILE A 505 -13.99 -24.86 25.45
C ILE A 505 -13.97 -25.09 26.97
N GLU A 506 -12.82 -25.48 27.53
CA GLU A 506 -12.67 -25.60 28.98
C GLU A 506 -12.53 -24.22 29.63
N GLU A 507 -13.20 -24.03 30.78
CA GLU A 507 -13.19 -22.79 31.52
C GLU A 507 -11.77 -22.47 32.01
N TYR A 508 -11.35 -21.24 31.73
CA TYR A 508 -9.99 -20.77 31.95
C TYR A 508 -9.79 -20.30 33.42
N ASN A 509 -8.64 -20.60 34.05
CA ASN A 509 -8.35 -20.18 35.42
C ASN A 509 -7.80 -18.74 35.45
N PRO A 510 -8.50 -17.77 36.07
CA PRO A 510 -8.09 -16.35 36.10
C PRO A 510 -6.67 -16.07 36.63
N GLU A 511 -6.08 -17.00 37.39
CA GLU A 511 -4.72 -16.88 37.90
C GLU A 511 -3.63 -17.11 36.84
N ASP A 512 -3.98 -17.75 35.71
CA ASP A 512 -3.05 -17.95 34.61
C ASP A 512 -2.92 -16.66 33.74
N VAL A 513 -3.69 -15.58 34.03
CA VAL A 513 -3.79 -14.36 33.20
C VAL A 513 -2.69 -13.42 33.61
N CYS A 514 -1.71 -13.22 32.73
CA CYS A 514 -0.74 -12.16 32.93
C CYS A 514 -1.34 -10.85 32.42
N GLN A 515 -1.59 -9.89 33.32
CA GLN A 515 -1.81 -8.51 32.88
C GLN A 515 -0.48 -7.92 32.44
N VAL A 516 -0.32 -7.70 31.14
CA VAL A 516 0.89 -7.09 30.57
C VAL A 516 0.53 -5.71 30.03
N ARG A 517 1.33 -4.70 30.37
CA ARG A 517 1.24 -3.36 29.76
C ARG A 517 2.36 -3.24 28.75
N ALA A 518 1.99 -3.08 27.48
CA ALA A 518 2.90 -3.07 26.36
C ALA A 518 2.36 -2.18 25.23
N SER A 519 3.27 -1.50 24.53
CA SER A 519 3.02 -0.81 23.26
C SER A 519 2.65 -1.81 22.15
N ALA A 520 2.14 -1.34 20.99
CA ALA A 520 1.72 -2.24 19.91
C ALA A 520 2.84 -3.14 19.37
N THR A 521 4.07 -2.65 19.29
CA THR A 521 5.26 -3.41 18.85
C THR A 521 5.67 -4.43 19.91
N GLU A 522 5.64 -4.03 21.19
CA GLU A 522 5.88 -4.96 22.30
C GLU A 522 4.75 -6.00 22.40
N ARG A 523 3.51 -5.70 21.99
CA ARG A 523 2.41 -6.68 21.99
C ARG A 523 2.68 -7.84 21.05
N GLU A 524 3.24 -7.62 19.87
CA GLU A 524 3.55 -8.70 18.94
C GLU A 524 4.68 -9.58 19.48
N GLU A 525 5.78 -8.98 19.95
CA GLU A 525 6.88 -9.72 20.57
C GLU A 525 6.46 -10.45 21.85
N ILE A 526 5.66 -9.83 22.71
CA ILE A 526 5.15 -10.43 23.95
C ILE A 526 4.11 -11.50 23.64
N THR A 527 3.26 -11.30 22.64
CA THR A 527 2.30 -12.33 22.19
C THR A 527 3.06 -13.51 21.63
N GLN A 528 4.08 -13.28 20.80
CA GLN A 528 4.90 -14.34 20.21
C GLN A 528 5.72 -15.08 21.28
N GLN A 529 6.39 -14.37 22.19
CA GLN A 529 7.10 -14.95 23.33
C GLN A 529 6.15 -15.72 24.27
N ASN A 530 4.93 -15.20 24.51
CA ASN A 530 3.93 -15.90 25.31
C ASN A 530 3.43 -17.15 24.58
N ILE A 531 3.06 -17.06 23.30
CA ILE A 531 2.69 -18.21 22.47
C ILE A 531 3.78 -19.28 22.52
N GLU A 532 5.05 -18.90 22.35
CA GLU A 532 6.19 -19.82 22.40
C GLU A 532 6.40 -20.42 23.80
N SER A 533 6.22 -19.62 24.85
CA SER A 533 6.39 -20.07 26.24
C SER A 533 5.24 -20.96 26.75
N TYR A 534 4.05 -20.82 26.17
CA TYR A 534 2.85 -21.59 26.53
C TYR A 534 2.46 -22.65 25.50
N ARG A 535 3.16 -22.75 24.35
CA ARG A 535 2.87 -23.72 23.29
C ARG A 535 2.84 -25.12 23.87
N LYS A 536 1.64 -25.68 24.03
CA LYS A 536 1.48 -27.11 24.36
C LYS A 536 1.70 -27.93 23.09
N GLU A 537 2.03 -29.21 23.27
CA GLU A 537 1.99 -30.17 22.15
C GLU A 537 0.60 -30.10 21.52
N GLN A 538 0.52 -29.81 20.20
CA GLN A 538 -0.75 -29.60 19.50
C GLN A 538 -1.71 -30.77 19.74
N GLN A 539 -3.00 -30.48 19.89
CA GLN A 539 -4.01 -31.52 20.07
C GLN A 539 -3.97 -32.51 18.89
N LYS A 540 -3.57 -33.75 19.19
CA LYS A 540 -3.60 -34.88 18.26
C LYS A 540 -5.02 -35.45 18.21
N LEU A 541 -5.67 -35.37 17.06
CA LEU A 541 -7.03 -35.87 16.87
C LEU A 541 -7.03 -37.39 16.70
N SER A 542 -8.15 -38.05 17.05
CA SER A 542 -8.30 -39.48 16.79
C SER A 542 -8.47 -39.73 15.28
N LYS A 543 -8.14 -40.95 14.82
CA LYS A 543 -8.36 -41.35 13.41
C LYS A 543 -9.84 -41.26 13.04
N GLU A 544 -10.73 -41.65 13.95
CA GLU A 544 -12.18 -41.57 13.79
C GLU A 544 -12.65 -40.11 13.62
N THR A 545 -12.11 -39.18 14.42
CA THR A 545 -12.38 -37.74 14.29
C THR A 545 -11.91 -37.21 12.95
N VAL A 546 -10.67 -37.49 12.56
CA VAL A 546 -10.09 -37.03 11.27
C VAL A 546 -10.91 -37.57 10.11
N ARG A 547 -11.25 -38.87 10.14
CA ARG A 547 -12.11 -39.50 9.12
C ARG A 547 -13.47 -38.79 9.01
N SER A 548 -14.12 -38.53 10.14
CA SER A 548 -15.43 -37.86 10.17
C SER A 548 -15.36 -36.49 9.50
N LEU A 549 -14.38 -35.67 9.89
CA LEU A 549 -14.20 -34.30 9.39
C LEU A 549 -13.86 -34.25 7.89
N VAL A 550 -13.00 -35.16 7.42
CA VAL A 550 -12.59 -35.20 6.00
C VAL A 550 -13.76 -35.60 5.10
N HIS A 551 -14.55 -36.61 5.49
CA HIS A 551 -15.67 -37.08 4.66
C HIS A 551 -16.90 -36.18 4.71
N SER A 552 -17.11 -35.42 5.79
CA SER A 552 -18.25 -34.51 5.90
C SER A 552 -18.01 -33.17 5.20
N LEU A 553 -16.75 -32.84 4.85
CA LEU A 553 -16.37 -31.53 4.34
C LEU A 553 -17.16 -31.09 3.09
N ASP A 554 -17.32 -31.96 2.10
CA ASP A 554 -18.02 -31.59 0.86
C ASP A 554 -19.51 -31.37 1.08
N GLU A 555 -20.14 -32.13 1.97
CA GLU A 555 -21.53 -31.92 2.37
C GLU A 555 -21.68 -30.59 3.13
N GLN A 556 -20.77 -30.31 4.06
CA GLN A 556 -20.78 -29.09 4.88
C GLN A 556 -20.54 -27.82 4.07
N THR A 557 -19.69 -27.91 3.05
CA THR A 557 -19.30 -26.77 2.21
C THR A 557 -20.18 -26.62 0.96
N SER A 558 -21.09 -27.57 0.71
CA SER A 558 -21.97 -27.56 -0.47
C SER A 558 -22.85 -26.31 -0.56
N GLU A 559 -23.25 -25.74 0.58
CA GLU A 559 -24.08 -24.54 0.63
C GLU A 559 -23.28 -23.23 0.67
N TRP A 560 -21.96 -23.31 0.82
CA TRP A 560 -21.11 -22.12 0.86
C TRP A 560 -21.16 -21.37 -0.47
N ASN A 561 -21.05 -20.05 -0.40
CA ASN A 561 -20.72 -19.20 -1.54
C ASN A 561 -19.20 -19.23 -1.78
N ASP A 562 -18.76 -18.70 -2.91
CA ASP A 562 -17.38 -18.85 -3.39
C ASP A 562 -16.34 -18.27 -2.40
N ALA A 563 -16.62 -17.12 -1.78
CA ALA A 563 -15.65 -16.41 -0.94
C ALA A 563 -15.25 -17.14 0.38
N PRO A 564 -16.17 -17.69 1.19
CA PRO A 564 -15.81 -18.51 2.35
C PRO A 564 -15.02 -19.77 2.01
N TYR A 565 -15.36 -20.44 0.91
CA TYR A 565 -14.64 -21.64 0.46
C TYR A 565 -13.18 -21.31 0.09
N TYR A 566 -12.95 -20.22 -0.63
CA TYR A 566 -11.61 -19.79 -1.02
C TYR A 566 -10.79 -19.36 0.19
N THR A 567 -11.44 -18.69 1.14
CA THR A 567 -10.81 -18.29 2.42
C THR A 567 -10.40 -19.50 3.24
N PHE A 568 -11.24 -20.54 3.29
CA PHE A 568 -10.92 -21.81 3.95
C PHE A 568 -9.67 -22.47 3.35
N VAL A 569 -9.63 -22.63 2.02
CA VAL A 569 -8.47 -23.21 1.31
C VAL A 569 -7.18 -22.43 1.60
N ARG A 570 -7.24 -21.09 1.52
CA ARG A 570 -6.09 -20.23 1.84
C ARG A 570 -5.62 -20.42 3.29
N ASN A 571 -6.55 -20.49 4.23
CA ASN A 571 -6.21 -20.64 5.64
C ASN A 571 -5.63 -22.02 5.96
N CYS A 572 -6.07 -23.08 5.27
CA CYS A 572 -5.43 -24.40 5.38
C CYS A 572 -3.98 -24.35 4.91
N LEU A 573 -3.68 -23.68 3.79
CA LEU A 573 -2.31 -23.51 3.30
C LEU A 573 -1.45 -22.72 4.29
N ARG A 574 -1.97 -21.61 4.84
CA ARG A 574 -1.25 -20.82 5.86
C ARG A 574 -0.98 -21.60 7.14
N LEU A 575 -1.85 -22.53 7.49
CA LEU A 575 -1.68 -23.39 8.66
C LEU A 575 -0.63 -24.49 8.46
N LEU A 576 -0.33 -24.83 7.20
CA LEU A 576 0.82 -25.63 6.82
C LEU A 576 2.10 -24.77 6.70
N ASP A 577 2.10 -23.57 7.29
CA ASP A 577 3.15 -22.55 7.18
C ASP A 577 3.46 -22.09 5.73
N ILE A 578 2.54 -22.29 4.79
CA ILE A 578 2.70 -21.80 3.41
C ILE A 578 2.15 -20.37 3.32
N THR A 579 3.01 -19.42 2.94
CA THR A 579 2.59 -18.04 2.69
C THR A 579 1.65 -18.00 1.48
N ALA A 580 0.36 -17.75 1.73
CA ALA A 580 -0.70 -17.80 0.73
C ALA A 580 -1.57 -16.53 0.75
N ASP A 581 -1.81 -15.91 -0.41
CA ASP A 581 -2.62 -14.70 -0.57
C ASP A 581 -3.83 -14.91 -1.45
N TYR A 582 -4.90 -14.18 -1.15
CA TYR A 582 -6.12 -14.17 -1.96
C TYR A 582 -5.99 -13.12 -3.06
N THR A 583 -6.07 -13.54 -4.31
CA THR A 583 -5.90 -12.68 -5.49
C THR A 583 -7.13 -12.62 -6.39
N GLY A 584 -8.08 -13.55 -6.23
CA GLY A 584 -9.36 -13.53 -6.94
C GLY A 584 -10.30 -12.43 -6.41
N GLY A 585 -11.12 -11.82 -7.28
CA GLY A 585 -12.13 -10.85 -6.84
C GLY A 585 -13.21 -10.63 -7.90
N PRO A 586 -14.44 -10.20 -7.52
CA PRO A 586 -15.52 -10.02 -8.48
C PRO A 586 -15.14 -9.03 -9.59
N GLY A 587 -15.06 -9.51 -10.82
CA GLY A 587 -14.79 -8.70 -12.01
C GLY A 587 -13.32 -8.61 -12.44
N VAL A 588 -12.43 -9.36 -11.80
CA VAL A 588 -11.02 -9.50 -12.19
C VAL A 588 -10.80 -10.93 -12.68
N HIS A 589 -10.31 -11.10 -13.91
CA HIS A 589 -9.87 -12.40 -14.42
C HIS A 589 -8.46 -12.67 -13.89
N GLU A 590 -8.37 -13.04 -12.62
CA GLU A 590 -7.12 -13.39 -11.94
C GLU A 590 -7.31 -14.70 -11.17
N ILE A 591 -6.20 -15.43 -10.98
CA ILE A 591 -6.09 -16.65 -10.16
C ILE A 591 -6.62 -16.44 -8.74
N ASP A 592 -7.27 -17.45 -8.13
CA ASP A 592 -7.93 -17.31 -6.83
C ASP A 592 -6.94 -17.10 -5.66
N ILE A 593 -5.90 -17.94 -5.58
CA ILE A 593 -4.90 -17.93 -4.51
C ILE A 593 -3.49 -17.99 -5.11
N ARG A 594 -2.52 -17.35 -4.47
CA ARG A 594 -1.09 -17.47 -4.79
C ARG A 594 -0.27 -17.83 -3.56
N THR A 595 0.81 -18.59 -3.75
CA THR A 595 1.79 -18.86 -2.69
C THR A 595 3.18 -18.31 -3.03
N TYR A 596 3.99 -18.02 -2.01
CA TYR A 596 5.29 -17.38 -2.15
C TYR A 596 6.44 -18.08 -1.40
N ASP A 597 6.15 -18.68 -0.25
CA ASP A 597 7.10 -19.37 0.60
C ASP A 597 6.41 -20.62 1.19
N PRO A 598 7.01 -21.82 1.13
CA PRO A 598 8.35 -22.12 0.64
C PRO A 598 8.45 -22.26 -0.88
N PHE A 599 7.32 -22.26 -1.60
CA PHE A 599 7.29 -22.37 -3.06
C PHE A 599 6.26 -21.43 -3.68
N TYR A 600 6.51 -21.08 -4.93
CA TYR A 600 5.64 -20.21 -5.70
C TYR A 600 4.61 -21.03 -6.47
N ALA A 601 3.33 -20.84 -6.18
CA ALA A 601 2.26 -21.47 -6.93
C ALA A 601 1.10 -20.52 -7.25
N SER A 602 0.47 -20.81 -8.38
CA SER A 602 -0.84 -20.26 -8.77
C SER A 602 -1.89 -21.31 -8.51
N ILE A 603 -2.83 -20.99 -7.62
CA ILE A 603 -3.82 -21.94 -7.14
C ILE A 603 -5.22 -21.46 -7.56
N GLU A 604 -5.84 -22.17 -8.49
CA GLU A 604 -7.25 -21.98 -8.83
C GLU A 604 -8.09 -22.79 -7.85
N VAL A 605 -9.13 -22.20 -7.28
CA VAL A 605 -10.02 -22.87 -6.33
C VAL A 605 -11.38 -23.07 -6.98
N LYS A 606 -11.97 -24.25 -6.77
CA LYS A 606 -13.31 -24.58 -7.26
C LYS A 606 -14.16 -25.11 -6.14
N THR A 607 -15.36 -24.56 -5.98
CA THR A 607 -16.37 -25.05 -5.05
C THR A 607 -17.06 -26.32 -5.56
N VAL A 608 -17.77 -27.01 -4.67
CA VAL A 608 -18.65 -28.15 -5.04
C VAL A 608 -19.67 -27.75 -6.11
N LYS A 609 -20.19 -26.51 -6.05
CA LYS A 609 -21.18 -25.98 -7.00
C LYS A 609 -20.59 -25.74 -8.40
N GLU A 610 -19.36 -25.22 -8.48
CA GLU A 610 -18.68 -24.97 -9.74
C GLU A 610 -18.19 -26.26 -10.41
N GLY A 611 -17.76 -27.22 -9.58
CA GLY A 611 -17.13 -28.46 -10.03
C GLY A 611 -15.74 -28.23 -10.65
N LEU A 612 -14.95 -29.29 -10.75
CA LEU A 612 -13.58 -29.22 -11.26
C LEU A 612 -13.50 -29.74 -12.71
N GLY A 613 -13.73 -28.80 -13.64
CA GLY A 613 -13.70 -29.03 -15.09
C GLY A 613 -12.40 -28.59 -15.79
N VAL A 614 -12.32 -28.82 -17.10
CA VAL A 614 -11.14 -28.49 -17.94
C VAL A 614 -10.78 -27.00 -17.92
N SER A 615 -11.76 -26.11 -17.75
CA SER A 615 -11.51 -24.66 -17.68
C SER A 615 -10.68 -24.28 -16.45
N ALA A 616 -11.00 -24.87 -15.29
CA ALA A 616 -10.29 -24.63 -14.03
C ALA A 616 -8.80 -24.98 -14.14
N VAL A 617 -8.47 -26.05 -14.86
CA VAL A 617 -7.08 -26.48 -15.10
C VAL A 617 -6.30 -25.50 -15.99
N ARG A 618 -6.98 -24.75 -16.86
CA ARG A 618 -6.32 -23.83 -17.79
C ARG A 618 -6.09 -22.43 -17.21
N GLN A 619 -6.92 -22.02 -16.27
CA GLN A 619 -6.85 -20.71 -15.62
C GLN A 619 -5.50 -20.43 -14.93
N PRO A 620 -4.91 -21.35 -14.13
CA PRO A 620 -3.61 -21.07 -13.53
C PRO A 620 -2.56 -20.80 -14.60
N ILE A 621 -2.59 -21.46 -15.75
CA ILE A 621 -1.58 -21.29 -16.82
C ILE A 621 -1.68 -19.92 -17.51
N THR A 622 -2.90 -19.40 -17.72
CA THR A 622 -3.12 -18.22 -18.56
C THR A 622 -2.79 -16.89 -17.89
N ASP A 623 -2.84 -16.82 -16.56
CA ASP A 623 -2.84 -15.55 -15.82
C ASP A 623 -1.45 -15.19 -15.23
N ILE A 624 -0.39 -15.96 -15.55
CA ILE A 624 0.89 -15.99 -14.78
C ILE A 624 2.02 -15.07 -15.28
N ALA A 625 1.95 -14.49 -16.48
CA ALA A 625 3.16 -13.99 -17.14
C ALA A 625 3.85 -12.76 -16.49
N SER A 626 3.25 -12.06 -15.52
CA SER A 626 3.76 -10.72 -15.10
C SER A 626 4.09 -10.50 -13.62
N GLU A 627 3.84 -11.45 -12.70
CA GLU A 627 3.83 -11.10 -11.25
C GLU A 627 4.70 -11.96 -10.31
N PHE A 628 5.15 -13.16 -10.70
CA PHE A 628 6.19 -13.88 -9.96
C PHE A 628 7.61 -13.46 -10.39
N PRO A 629 8.64 -13.57 -9.52
CA PRO A 629 10.03 -13.32 -9.91
C PRO A 629 10.40 -14.12 -11.17
N GLU A 630 11.10 -13.51 -12.14
CA GLU A 630 11.45 -14.14 -13.43
C GLU A 630 12.29 -15.43 -13.30
N ARG A 631 12.83 -15.73 -12.11
CA ARG A 631 13.69 -16.89 -11.84
C ARG A 631 13.14 -17.87 -10.82
N ALA A 632 11.95 -17.64 -10.25
CA ALA A 632 11.32 -18.60 -9.35
C ALA A 632 10.81 -19.81 -10.14
N GLU A 633 11.04 -21.02 -9.63
CA GLU A 633 10.32 -22.23 -10.07
C GLU A 633 8.86 -22.08 -9.62
N ARG A 634 7.92 -22.38 -10.52
CA ARG A 634 6.50 -22.07 -10.33
C ARG A 634 5.69 -23.34 -10.53
N HIS A 635 4.65 -23.49 -9.72
CA HIS A 635 3.75 -24.63 -9.77
C HIS A 635 2.32 -24.16 -10.07
N GLU A 636 1.64 -24.81 -11.00
CA GLU A 636 0.23 -24.59 -11.28
C GLU A 636 -0.61 -25.62 -10.54
N VAL A 637 -1.52 -25.17 -9.69
CA VAL A 637 -2.33 -26.03 -8.83
C VAL A 637 -3.81 -25.69 -8.99
N VAL A 638 -4.67 -26.71 -8.91
CA VAL A 638 -6.12 -26.54 -8.75
C VAL A 638 -6.55 -27.27 -7.49
N ILE A 639 -7.32 -26.60 -6.64
CA ILE A 639 -7.88 -27.17 -5.41
C ILE A 639 -9.40 -27.14 -5.47
N GLY A 640 -10.06 -28.27 -5.23
CA GLY A 640 -11.52 -28.32 -5.27
C GLY A 640 -12.12 -29.70 -5.02
N PRO A 641 -13.39 -29.93 -5.42
CA PRO A 641 -14.05 -31.22 -5.28
C PRO A 641 -13.50 -32.25 -6.28
N ASP A 642 -14.17 -33.41 -6.37
CA ASP A 642 -13.81 -34.49 -7.30
C ASP A 642 -13.57 -34.00 -8.74
N PRO A 643 -12.37 -34.24 -9.32
CA PRO A 643 -12.06 -33.83 -10.67
C PRO A 643 -12.72 -34.73 -11.72
N SER A 644 -13.21 -34.12 -12.81
CA SER A 644 -13.68 -34.87 -13.96
C SER A 644 -12.53 -35.57 -14.69
N SER A 645 -12.74 -36.76 -15.26
CA SER A 645 -11.68 -37.48 -16.02
C SER A 645 -11.03 -36.63 -17.13
N PRO A 646 -11.77 -35.78 -17.88
CA PRO A 646 -11.16 -34.85 -18.83
C PRO A 646 -10.26 -33.78 -18.17
N ALA A 647 -10.59 -33.30 -16.97
CA ALA A 647 -9.75 -32.34 -16.25
C ALA A 647 -8.42 -32.97 -15.83
N ILE A 648 -8.45 -34.21 -15.32
CA ILE A 648 -7.24 -34.98 -14.93
C ILE A 648 -6.30 -35.15 -16.13
N GLU A 649 -6.85 -35.54 -17.29
CA GLU A 649 -6.06 -35.75 -18.49
C GLU A 649 -5.41 -34.46 -19.00
N VAL A 650 -6.14 -33.34 -18.96
CA VAL A 650 -5.60 -32.03 -19.35
C VAL A 650 -4.53 -31.56 -18.35
N ALA A 651 -4.73 -31.78 -17.05
CA ALA A 651 -3.77 -31.42 -16.02
C ALA A 651 -2.43 -32.14 -16.22
N ARG A 652 -2.46 -33.46 -16.48
CA ARG A 652 -1.27 -34.25 -16.85
C ARG A 652 -0.55 -33.71 -18.08
N GLN A 653 -1.29 -33.28 -19.10
CA GLN A 653 -0.70 -32.74 -20.33
C GLN A 653 -0.09 -31.35 -20.15
N GLN A 654 -0.56 -30.58 -19.17
CA GLN A 654 -0.17 -29.19 -18.98
C GLN A 654 0.79 -28.97 -17.80
N GLY A 655 1.14 -30.01 -17.03
CA GLY A 655 2.00 -29.83 -15.85
C GLY A 655 1.26 -29.29 -14.62
N VAL A 656 -0.07 -29.39 -14.57
CA VAL A 656 -0.89 -28.86 -13.47
C VAL A 656 -1.19 -29.96 -12.47
N SER A 657 -1.08 -29.65 -11.18
CA SER A 657 -1.43 -30.54 -10.07
C SER A 657 -2.85 -30.27 -9.59
N ILE A 658 -3.65 -31.30 -9.35
CA ILE A 658 -5.01 -31.22 -8.84
C ILE A 658 -5.06 -31.87 -7.46
N LEU A 659 -5.43 -31.09 -6.44
CA LEU A 659 -5.60 -31.59 -5.07
C LEU A 659 -7.07 -31.47 -4.66
N ARG A 660 -7.63 -32.54 -4.09
CA ARG A 660 -8.98 -32.49 -3.52
C ARG A 660 -8.94 -31.68 -2.22
N THR A 661 -9.95 -30.85 -1.98
CA THR A 661 -10.04 -30.05 -0.73
C THR A 661 -10.04 -30.95 0.52
N GLN A 662 -10.67 -32.13 0.43
CA GLN A 662 -10.63 -33.16 1.47
C GLN A 662 -9.19 -33.62 1.79
N TYR A 663 -8.33 -33.75 0.77
CA TYR A 663 -6.93 -34.15 0.95
C TYR A 663 -6.10 -33.02 1.55
N LEU A 664 -6.37 -31.76 1.18
CA LEU A 664 -5.74 -30.61 1.82
C LEU A 664 -6.07 -30.56 3.33
N LEU A 665 -7.34 -30.76 3.69
CA LEU A 665 -7.75 -30.83 5.10
C LEU A 665 -7.09 -32.03 5.80
N PHE A 666 -7.05 -33.20 5.18
CA PHE A 666 -6.38 -34.36 5.76
C PHE A 666 -4.88 -34.10 6.01
N ILE A 667 -4.17 -33.49 5.04
CA ILE A 667 -2.75 -33.15 5.17
C ILE A 667 -2.54 -32.19 6.34
N LEU A 668 -3.37 -31.16 6.45
CA LEU A 668 -3.36 -30.23 7.59
C LEU A 668 -3.56 -30.95 8.94
N LEU A 669 -4.57 -31.81 9.02
CA LEU A 669 -4.88 -32.51 10.27
C LEU A 669 -3.78 -33.50 10.64
N LEU A 670 -3.13 -34.13 9.66
CA LEU A 670 -2.04 -35.07 9.90
C LEU A 670 -0.73 -34.37 10.22
N ASP A 671 -0.49 -33.16 9.69
CA ASP A 671 0.69 -32.35 10.02
C ASP A 671 0.78 -32.07 11.53
N ALA A 672 -0.36 -31.78 12.17
CA ALA A 672 -0.45 -31.62 13.63
C ALA A 672 0.03 -32.84 14.43
N HIS A 673 0.12 -34.03 13.81
CA HIS A 673 0.68 -35.23 14.42
C HIS A 673 2.18 -35.42 14.15
N LEU A 674 2.67 -34.92 13.01
CA LEU A 674 3.94 -35.31 12.42
C LEU A 674 4.98 -34.17 12.37
N ASN A 675 4.55 -32.91 12.54
CA ASN A 675 5.38 -31.69 12.52
C ASN A 675 6.32 -31.65 11.32
N ILE A 676 5.75 -31.55 10.13
CA ILE A 676 6.48 -31.68 8.86
C ILE A 676 7.13 -30.35 8.52
N GLU A 677 8.33 -30.39 7.93
CA GLU A 677 8.98 -29.16 7.53
C GLU A 677 8.24 -28.57 6.32
N THR A 678 7.85 -27.29 6.40
CA THR A 678 7.06 -26.57 5.38
C THR A 678 7.56 -26.80 3.95
N LYS A 679 8.89 -26.80 3.75
CA LYS A 679 9.54 -26.97 2.43
C LYS A 679 9.25 -28.33 1.77
N GLU A 680 8.86 -29.34 2.54
CA GLU A 680 8.58 -30.67 2.03
C GLU A 680 7.26 -30.69 1.24
N TYR A 681 6.29 -29.83 1.58
CA TYR A 681 5.04 -29.73 0.84
C TYR A 681 5.21 -29.28 -0.61
N GLU A 682 6.31 -28.60 -0.96
CA GLU A 682 6.63 -28.30 -2.36
C GLU A 682 6.71 -29.59 -3.18
N GLU A 683 7.29 -30.65 -2.63
CA GLU A 683 7.51 -31.91 -3.36
C GLU A 683 6.20 -32.60 -3.73
N LEU A 684 5.19 -32.49 -2.84
CA LEU A 684 3.86 -33.01 -3.11
C LEU A 684 3.26 -32.39 -4.37
N PHE A 685 3.42 -31.08 -4.58
CA PHE A 685 2.88 -30.39 -5.76
C PHE A 685 3.80 -30.50 -6.98
N ARG A 686 5.13 -30.54 -6.78
CA ARG A 686 6.14 -30.60 -7.84
C ARG A 686 6.17 -31.95 -8.57
N VAL A 687 6.09 -33.05 -7.82
CA VAL A 687 6.28 -34.40 -8.39
C VAL A 687 4.98 -34.96 -8.97
N ASN A 688 3.83 -34.54 -8.44
CA ASN A 688 2.55 -35.18 -8.72
C ASN A 688 1.67 -34.35 -9.66
N VAL A 689 1.93 -34.47 -10.97
CA VAL A 689 1.13 -33.82 -12.02
C VAL A 689 -0.15 -34.61 -12.31
N GLY A 690 -1.26 -33.91 -12.48
CA GLY A 690 -2.60 -34.49 -12.60
C GLY A 690 -3.26 -34.58 -11.24
N GLU A 691 -4.16 -35.55 -11.04
CA GLU A 691 -4.78 -35.76 -9.74
C GLU A 691 -3.77 -36.34 -8.74
N ILE A 692 -3.63 -35.67 -7.59
CA ILE A 692 -2.93 -36.19 -6.41
C ILE A 692 -3.85 -37.20 -5.74
N THR A 693 -3.47 -38.48 -5.76
CA THR A 693 -4.23 -39.60 -5.21
C THR A 693 -3.78 -39.97 -3.79
N THR A 694 -4.50 -40.87 -3.14
CA THR A 694 -4.12 -41.46 -1.85
C THR A 694 -2.73 -42.10 -1.92
N GLU A 695 -2.39 -42.77 -3.02
CA GLU A 695 -1.06 -43.37 -3.22
C GLU A 695 0.05 -42.30 -3.34
N ASN A 696 -0.25 -41.14 -3.94
CA ASN A 696 0.70 -40.02 -3.99
C ASN A 696 0.97 -39.48 -2.59
N ILE A 697 -0.08 -39.33 -1.77
CA ILE A 697 0.02 -38.87 -0.37
C ILE A 697 0.78 -39.89 0.48
N GLU A 698 0.51 -41.19 0.33
CA GLU A 698 1.25 -42.25 1.03
C GLU A 698 2.73 -42.24 0.65
N SER A 699 3.04 -42.07 -0.65
CA SER A 699 4.42 -41.99 -1.15
C SER A 699 5.14 -40.76 -0.59
N PHE A 700 4.49 -39.60 -0.59
CA PHE A 700 5.02 -38.37 -0.01
C PHE A 700 5.44 -38.55 1.45
N TYR A 701 4.56 -39.09 2.29
CA TYR A 701 4.89 -39.36 3.69
C TYR A 701 5.94 -40.47 3.87
N GLN A 702 6.02 -41.42 2.95
CA GLN A 702 7.07 -42.45 2.98
C GLN A 702 8.47 -41.86 2.75
N GLU A 703 8.58 -40.82 1.94
CA GLU A 703 9.86 -40.22 1.56
C GLU A 703 10.42 -39.30 2.65
N ILE A 704 9.56 -38.59 3.39
CA ILE A 704 9.98 -37.53 4.32
C ILE A 704 9.99 -37.96 5.79
N LEU A 705 9.25 -39.02 6.15
CA LEU A 705 9.10 -39.42 7.55
C LEU A 705 10.05 -40.55 7.99
N SER A 706 10.28 -40.61 9.29
CA SER A 706 10.92 -41.76 9.94
C SER A 706 10.07 -43.04 9.81
N GLU A 707 10.65 -44.23 10.01
CA GLU A 707 9.91 -45.50 9.92
C GLU A 707 8.72 -45.59 10.91
N SER A 708 8.85 -45.00 12.11
CA SER A 708 7.75 -44.96 13.09
C SER A 708 6.63 -44.01 12.70
N ASP A 709 6.99 -42.84 12.17
CA ASP A 709 6.04 -41.80 11.78
C ASP A 709 5.34 -42.16 10.47
N HIS A 710 6.06 -42.80 9.54
CA HIS A 710 5.51 -43.38 8.33
C HIS A 710 4.44 -44.44 8.63
N ASN A 711 4.69 -45.34 9.60
CA ASN A 711 3.68 -46.33 9.99
C ASN A 711 2.42 -45.65 10.56
N THR A 712 2.59 -44.55 11.30
CA THR A 712 1.47 -43.74 11.80
C THR A 712 0.71 -43.07 10.65
N ALA A 713 1.42 -42.42 9.73
CA ALA A 713 0.82 -41.78 8.55
C ALA A 713 0.04 -42.78 7.69
N LYS A 714 0.65 -43.94 7.36
CA LYS A 714 0.03 -45.02 6.60
C LYS A 714 -1.27 -45.52 7.25
N ASP A 715 -1.26 -45.61 8.57
CA ASP A 715 -2.40 -46.00 9.38
C ASP A 715 -3.54 -44.97 9.34
N TYR A 716 -3.23 -43.67 9.35
CA TYR A 716 -4.21 -42.59 9.19
C TYR A 716 -4.75 -42.54 7.77
N ILE A 717 -3.89 -42.62 6.75
CA ILE A 717 -4.26 -42.61 5.34
C ILE A 717 -5.25 -43.72 5.05
N LYS A 718 -4.91 -44.96 5.43
CA LYS A 718 -5.77 -46.12 5.23
C LYS A 718 -7.10 -46.03 6.00
N HIS A 719 -7.13 -45.34 7.13
CA HIS A 719 -8.34 -45.22 7.92
C HIS A 719 -9.23 -44.05 7.49
N CYS A 720 -8.66 -42.96 6.99
CA CYS A 720 -9.37 -41.70 6.75
C CYS A 720 -9.63 -41.41 5.27
N LEU A 721 -8.82 -41.96 4.36
CA LEU A 721 -8.92 -41.71 2.92
C LEU A 721 -9.40 -42.94 2.11
N ASP A 722 -9.22 -44.16 2.64
CA ASP A 722 -9.76 -45.41 2.08
C ASP A 722 -11.14 -45.80 2.71
#